data_AF-A0ABD3U4M9-F1
#
_entry.id   AF-A0ABD3U4M9-F1
#
_cell.length_a   1.000
_cell.length_b   1.000
_cell.length_c   1.000
_cell.angle_alpha   90.00
_cell.angle_beta   90.00
_cell.angle_gamma   90.00
#
_symmetry.space_group_name_H-M   'P 1'
#
loop_
_entity.id
_entity.type
_entity.pdbx_description
1 polymer ?
#
loop_
_entity_poly.entity_id
_entity_poly.type
_entity_poly.pdbx_seq_one_letter_code
_entity_poly.pdbx_strand_id
1 'polypeptide(L)'
;MALRPLPSLISTCSSKIHFRNMILMSSKSSFINNRPYKDLMILSGMKNTRKLVKACVKLEEKDAPETDSEWGKVSAVLFDMDGVLCNSEELSRLAAVDVFAEMGVKVTVEDFVPFMGTGEANFLGGVASVKGVEGFNPELAKKRFFEIYLNKYAKPDSGIGFPGAFELIVQCKNKGLKVAVASSADRIKVDANLAAAGLQLSMFDAIVSADAFENLKPAPDIFLAASKILDVPPSECIVIEDALAGVQAAKSARMRCIAVTTTLAENTLNSAGPTLIRKDIGDISLDDIVNGGSGYHNPSNQPSQFITVAAQNLPNSYSREIRSVGDKDSVEDAVFSVGGFQGSRRDILRYGSLGISVSCLLFTITNWKTMQYASPKSIWNLFFGASSPPFGQKEESRNERIQQFTNYISDLDKRGTAIDVPEFPSKLDWLNSAPLQLRRDLKGKVVLLDFWTYCCINCMHVLPDLEFLEKKYKDMPFVVVGVHSAKFDNEKDLEAIRSAVLRYGITHPVVNDGDMYLWRELGVSSWPTFALVGPNGKLIAQIAGEGRRKDLDDLIEAALIHYGRKKLLDSTPIPINLEKYNDPRLLTSPLKFPGKLEVDVVNNRLFISDSNHNRIVVTDLDGNFKMQIGSTGEEGFRDGSFDEAMFNRPQGLAYNAKKDLLYVADTENHALRLIDFVDENVRTLAGNGTKGSDYQGGQSGSTQLLNSPWDVCFEPVNEIVYIAMAGQHQIWIHNTLDGTTRAFSGDGYERNLNGASSGSTSFAQPSGISLSPDLKQAYIADSESSSIRSLDLRTGGSRLLAGGDPLFSDNLFKFGDHDGVGSEVLLQHPLGVFCGQNGQIYLADSYNHKCANGAF
;
A
#
# COMPACT_ATOMS: atom_id res chain seq x y z
N MET A 1 -63.78 -16.22 -5.55
CA MET A 1 -64.50 -15.87 -6.80
C MET A 1 -63.87 -14.57 -7.30
N ALA A 2 -63.13 -14.58 -8.41
CA ALA A 2 -63.62 -14.57 -9.81
C ALA A 2 -64.15 -13.16 -10.20
N LEU A 3 -63.80 -12.51 -11.33
CA LEU A 3 -63.04 -12.90 -12.53
C LEU A 3 -62.52 -11.64 -13.29
N ARG A 4 -61.75 -11.83 -14.39
CA ARG A 4 -61.38 -10.86 -15.47
C ARG A 4 -62.63 -10.35 -16.27
N PRO A 5 -62.61 -9.47 -17.32
CA PRO A 5 -61.49 -9.05 -18.21
C PRO A 5 -61.46 -7.61 -18.84
N LEU A 6 -60.41 -7.40 -19.66
CA LEU A 6 -60.19 -6.54 -20.87
C LEU A 6 -61.33 -6.62 -21.95
N PRO A 7 -61.36 -5.92 -23.14
CA PRO A 7 -60.21 -5.50 -23.99
C PRO A 7 -60.34 -4.27 -24.99
N SER A 8 -59.29 -4.12 -25.83
CA SER A 8 -59.19 -3.55 -27.23
C SER A 8 -59.13 -2.02 -27.45
N LEU A 9 -58.30 -1.40 -28.32
CA LEU A 9 -57.52 -1.68 -29.58
C LEU A 9 -58.12 -1.12 -30.89
N ILE A 10 -57.23 -0.89 -31.90
CA ILE A 10 -57.41 -0.47 -33.32
C ILE A 10 -57.24 1.06 -33.58
N SER A 11 -56.67 1.59 -34.68
CA SER A 11 -55.52 1.28 -35.60
C SER A 11 -55.64 2.16 -36.89
N THR A 12 -54.59 2.17 -37.74
CA THR A 12 -54.52 2.54 -39.19
C THR A 12 -54.39 4.02 -39.61
N CYS A 13 -53.85 4.40 -40.80
CA CYS A 13 -52.76 3.89 -41.68
C CYS A 13 -52.57 4.85 -42.91
N SER A 14 -51.70 4.50 -43.88
CA SER A 14 -51.53 5.03 -45.26
C SER A 14 -50.62 6.28 -45.44
N SER A 15 -49.74 6.49 -46.45
CA SER A 15 -49.01 5.73 -47.53
C SER A 15 -49.03 6.42 -48.92
N LYS A 16 -47.90 6.41 -49.68
CA LYS A 16 -47.68 6.51 -51.18
C LYS A 16 -46.25 7.08 -51.51
N ILE A 17 -45.36 6.52 -52.38
CA ILE A 17 -45.31 6.24 -53.86
C ILE A 17 -44.71 7.42 -54.72
N HIS A 18 -43.79 7.29 -55.70
CA HIS A 18 -42.79 6.25 -56.10
C HIS A 18 -41.89 6.68 -57.33
N PHE A 19 -40.55 6.44 -57.35
CA PHE A 19 -39.61 6.43 -58.52
C PHE A 19 -39.37 7.76 -59.35
N ARG A 20 -38.25 8.03 -60.08
CA ARG A 20 -37.50 7.20 -61.07
C ARG A 20 -36.17 7.82 -61.64
N ASN A 21 -35.18 6.95 -61.99
CA ASN A 21 -34.14 7.03 -63.08
C ASN A 21 -33.05 8.14 -63.16
N MET A 22 -31.90 8.02 -63.90
CA MET A 22 -30.94 6.93 -64.29
C MET A 22 -29.79 7.53 -65.19
N ILE A 23 -28.73 6.76 -65.53
CA ILE A 23 -27.68 6.92 -66.62
C ILE A 23 -26.34 7.58 -66.19
N LEU A 24 -25.14 7.32 -66.76
CA LEU A 24 -24.35 6.10 -67.14
C LEU A 24 -22.99 6.52 -67.79
N MET A 25 -21.94 5.68 -67.67
CA MET A 25 -20.73 5.52 -68.54
C MET A 25 -19.35 6.16 -68.23
N SER A 26 -18.35 5.25 -68.27
CA SER A 26 -16.92 5.41 -68.66
C SER A 26 -15.94 6.03 -67.64
N SER A 27 -14.65 5.67 -67.60
CA SER A 27 -13.81 4.95 -68.60
C SER A 27 -12.73 4.02 -67.97
N LYS A 28 -11.96 3.31 -68.81
CA LYS A 28 -10.92 2.32 -68.44
C LYS A 28 -9.49 2.82 -68.73
N SER A 29 -8.51 2.40 -67.92
CA SER A 29 -7.13 2.01 -68.31
C SER A 29 -6.40 1.50 -67.04
N SER A 30 -5.78 0.32 -66.90
CA SER A 30 -4.68 -0.34 -67.65
C SER A 30 -3.42 0.55 -67.76
N PHE A 31 -2.21 0.16 -67.32
CA PHE A 31 -1.58 -1.15 -67.55
C PHE A 31 -0.24 -1.37 -66.77
N ILE A 32 0.01 -2.63 -66.36
CA ILE A 32 1.28 -3.41 -66.50
C ILE A 32 2.49 -3.25 -65.53
N ASN A 33 2.86 -4.42 -64.94
CA ASN A 33 4.20 -4.97 -64.63
C ASN A 33 5.14 -4.26 -63.60
N ASN A 34 6.08 -4.94 -62.91
CA ASN A 34 6.47 -6.35 -62.68
C ASN A 34 7.41 -6.33 -61.43
N ARG A 35 7.75 -7.38 -60.67
CA ARG A 35 7.68 -8.85 -60.77
C ARG A 35 7.80 -9.45 -59.34
N PRO A 36 7.38 -10.69 -59.07
CA PRO A 36 7.64 -11.39 -57.80
C PRO A 36 8.94 -12.22 -57.85
N TYR A 37 9.35 -12.77 -56.71
CA TYR A 37 10.08 -14.04 -56.66
C TYR A 37 9.42 -15.01 -55.70
N LYS A 38 9.44 -16.29 -56.06
CA LYS A 38 8.74 -17.38 -55.39
C LYS A 38 9.63 -18.62 -55.40
N ASP A 39 9.36 -19.50 -54.44
CA ASP A 39 9.69 -20.93 -54.41
C ASP A 39 11.17 -21.36 -54.46
N LEU A 40 11.61 -22.00 -53.37
CA LEU A 40 12.36 -23.26 -53.47
C LEU A 40 12.04 -24.19 -52.28
N MET A 41 11.28 -25.25 -52.54
CA MET A 41 11.38 -26.51 -51.79
C MET A 41 12.20 -27.49 -52.61
N ILE A 42 12.96 -28.41 -51.96
CA ILE A 42 12.89 -29.88 -52.14
C ILE A 42 14.13 -30.63 -51.57
N LEU A 43 13.82 -31.62 -50.72
CA LEU A 43 14.50 -32.90 -50.40
C LEU A 43 15.91 -33.05 -49.75
N SER A 44 15.88 -33.91 -48.72
CA SER A 44 16.81 -35.01 -48.36
C SER A 44 18.24 -34.72 -47.89
N GLY A 45 18.39 -34.57 -46.57
CA GLY A 45 18.73 -35.69 -45.69
C GLY A 45 20.11 -36.37 -45.82
N MET A 46 20.96 -36.17 -44.81
CA MET A 46 21.95 -37.18 -44.42
C MET A 46 22.20 -37.22 -42.91
N LYS A 47 21.95 -38.41 -42.37
CA LYS A 47 22.26 -38.90 -41.03
C LYS A 47 23.70 -38.59 -40.61
N ASN A 48 23.91 -38.24 -39.35
CA ASN A 48 25.11 -38.69 -38.65
C ASN A 48 24.83 -39.00 -37.17
N THR A 49 24.46 -40.26 -36.91
CA THR A 49 24.48 -40.85 -35.57
C THR A 49 25.92 -41.17 -35.16
N ARG A 50 26.36 -40.74 -33.99
CA ARG A 50 27.34 -41.52 -33.20
C ARG A 50 26.84 -41.75 -31.78
N LYS A 51 26.85 -43.03 -31.40
CA LYS A 51 26.42 -43.54 -30.11
C LYS A 51 27.40 -43.16 -29.00
N LEU A 52 26.90 -43.25 -27.77
CA LEU A 52 27.67 -43.42 -26.55
C LEU A 52 28.86 -44.38 -26.74
N VAL A 53 29.99 -44.01 -26.15
CA VAL A 53 30.91 -44.99 -25.54
C VAL A 53 30.92 -44.68 -24.05
N LYS A 54 30.55 -45.66 -23.22
CA LYS A 54 30.76 -45.60 -21.77
C LYS A 54 32.27 -45.60 -21.52
N ALA A 55 32.78 -44.57 -20.86
CA ALA A 55 34.02 -44.65 -20.10
C ALA A 55 33.67 -44.37 -18.64
N CYS A 56 33.70 -45.41 -17.81
CA CYS A 56 33.53 -45.27 -16.38
C CYS A 56 34.83 -44.74 -15.79
N VAL A 57 34.80 -43.55 -15.19
CA VAL A 57 35.83 -43.11 -14.25
C VAL A 57 35.11 -42.68 -12.99
N LYS A 58 35.19 -43.53 -11.96
CA LYS A 58 35.02 -43.05 -10.59
C LYS A 58 36.16 -42.07 -10.33
N LEU A 59 35.86 -40.79 -10.18
CA LEU A 59 36.64 -39.94 -9.31
C LEU A 59 35.95 -39.96 -7.97
N GLU A 60 36.58 -40.64 -7.03
CA GLU A 60 36.28 -40.47 -5.62
C GLU A 60 36.73 -39.06 -5.27
N GLU A 61 35.79 -38.17 -4.94
CA GLU A 61 36.13 -36.99 -4.16
C GLU A 61 36.61 -37.50 -2.81
N LYS A 62 37.94 -37.58 -2.67
CA LYS A 62 38.55 -37.56 -1.35
C LYS A 62 38.22 -36.21 -0.74
N ASP A 63 37.50 -36.23 0.37
CA ASP A 63 37.53 -35.14 1.33
C ASP A 63 39.01 -34.83 1.63
N ALA A 64 39.50 -33.72 1.08
CA ALA A 64 40.67 -33.08 1.65
C ALA A 64 40.20 -32.52 3.00
N PRO A 65 40.86 -32.84 4.12
CA PRO A 65 40.48 -32.24 5.38
C PRO A 65 40.63 -30.73 5.25
N GLU A 66 39.55 -29.99 5.50
CA GLU A 66 39.64 -28.55 5.70
C GLU A 66 40.68 -28.31 6.79
N THR A 67 41.80 -27.71 6.42
CA THR A 67 42.71 -27.14 7.39
C THR A 67 41.97 -25.98 8.03
N ASP A 68 41.60 -26.11 9.30
CA ASP A 68 41.08 -25.02 10.13
C ASP A 68 42.11 -23.86 10.10
N SER A 69 41.95 -22.95 9.15
CA SER A 69 42.70 -21.70 9.15
C SER A 69 42.19 -20.86 10.30
N GLU A 70 43.06 -20.38 11.19
CA GLU A 70 42.67 -19.49 12.31
C GLU A 70 41.92 -18.22 11.85
N TRP A 71 42.01 -17.89 10.56
CA TRP A 71 41.26 -16.81 9.91
C TRP A 71 39.74 -17.06 9.88
N GLY A 72 39.30 -18.31 9.68
CA GLY A 72 37.90 -18.70 9.54
C GLY A 72 37.24 -18.35 8.20
N LYS A 73 36.21 -19.12 7.83
CA LYS A 73 35.45 -19.01 6.56
C LYS A 73 34.97 -17.58 6.28
N VAL A 74 35.02 -17.17 5.01
CA VAL A 74 34.48 -15.90 4.51
C VAL A 74 33.45 -16.18 3.42
N SER A 75 32.30 -15.53 3.51
CA SER A 75 31.19 -15.68 2.55
C SER A 75 30.67 -14.34 2.00
N ALA A 76 31.00 -13.20 2.65
CA ALA A 76 30.62 -11.88 2.16
C ALA A 76 31.68 -10.79 2.39
N VAL A 77 31.71 -9.80 1.50
CA VAL A 77 32.52 -8.58 1.61
C VAL A 77 31.61 -7.35 1.56
N LEU A 78 31.72 -6.50 2.58
CA LEU A 78 30.94 -5.27 2.74
C LEU A 78 31.87 -4.06 2.57
N PHE A 79 31.61 -3.23 1.57
CA PHE A 79 32.42 -2.05 1.29
C PHE A 79 31.72 -0.80 1.85
N ASP A 80 32.42 0.07 2.59
CA ASP A 80 32.03 1.49 2.55
C ASP A 80 32.21 2.03 1.12
N MET A 81 31.67 3.21 0.85
CA MET A 81 31.71 3.85 -0.44
C MET A 81 32.59 5.10 -0.44
N ASP A 82 32.37 6.04 0.48
CA ASP A 82 33.08 7.32 0.51
C ASP A 82 34.51 7.03 1.00
N GLY A 83 35.54 7.42 0.25
CA GLY A 83 36.94 7.12 0.59
C GLY A 83 37.39 5.65 0.36
N VAL A 84 36.47 4.69 0.19
CA VAL A 84 36.79 3.29 -0.14
C VAL A 84 36.56 2.95 -1.61
N LEU A 85 35.35 3.16 -2.13
CA LEU A 85 35.01 2.90 -3.55
C LEU A 85 35.22 4.14 -4.42
N CYS A 86 35.03 5.35 -3.87
CA CYS A 86 35.18 6.60 -4.61
C CYS A 86 35.76 7.76 -3.77
N ASN A 87 36.51 8.64 -4.45
CA ASN A 87 37.03 9.89 -3.90
C ASN A 87 35.98 11.01 -4.00
N SER A 88 35.02 10.99 -3.08
CA SER A 88 33.83 11.85 -3.02
C SER A 88 33.92 12.97 -1.98
N GLU A 89 34.78 12.83 -0.97
CA GLU A 89 34.84 13.71 0.21
C GLU A 89 35.36 15.12 -0.10
N GLU A 90 36.40 15.25 -0.93
CA GLU A 90 36.88 16.57 -1.37
C GLU A 90 35.83 17.28 -2.26
N LEU A 91 35.19 16.53 -3.15
CA LEU A 91 34.14 17.03 -4.05
C LEU A 91 32.89 17.48 -3.28
N SER A 92 32.56 16.78 -2.20
CA SER A 92 31.48 17.15 -1.27
C SER A 92 31.78 18.49 -0.60
N ARG A 93 33.02 18.70 -0.11
CA ARG A 93 33.42 19.99 0.48
C ARG A 93 33.39 21.14 -0.54
N LEU A 94 33.80 20.90 -1.79
CA LEU A 94 33.70 21.89 -2.86
C LEU A 94 32.24 22.27 -3.21
N ALA A 95 31.33 21.30 -3.30
CA ALA A 95 29.91 21.57 -3.52
C ALA A 95 29.28 22.35 -2.36
N ALA A 96 29.67 22.07 -1.12
CA ALA A 96 29.20 22.83 0.04
C ALA A 96 29.70 24.28 0.05
N VAL A 97 30.96 24.55 -0.34
CA VAL A 97 31.46 25.91 -0.53
C VAL A 97 30.60 26.70 -1.53
N ASP A 98 30.21 26.08 -2.66
CA ASP A 98 29.33 26.71 -3.65
C ASP A 98 27.94 27.06 -3.04
N VAL A 99 27.32 26.17 -2.25
CA VAL A 99 26.03 26.44 -1.57
C VAL A 99 26.13 27.68 -0.67
N PHE A 100 27.16 27.77 0.17
CA PHE A 100 27.34 28.90 1.08
C PHE A 100 27.67 30.20 0.33
N ALA A 101 28.38 30.12 -0.79
CA ALA A 101 28.63 31.27 -1.66
C ALA A 101 27.32 31.83 -2.26
N GLU A 102 26.38 30.99 -2.67
CA GLU A 102 25.04 31.42 -3.12
C GLU A 102 24.23 32.08 -2.00
N MET A 103 24.45 31.67 -0.74
CA MET A 103 23.86 32.31 0.45
C MET A 103 24.58 33.61 0.86
N GLY A 104 25.62 34.03 0.15
CA GLY A 104 26.42 35.22 0.46
C GLY A 104 27.42 35.05 1.60
N VAL A 105 27.67 33.82 2.05
CA VAL A 105 28.51 33.48 3.20
C VAL A 105 29.86 32.95 2.73
N LYS A 106 30.96 33.54 3.21
CA LYS A 106 32.31 33.09 2.86
C LYS A 106 32.78 31.94 3.75
N VAL A 107 33.03 30.79 3.12
CA VAL A 107 33.55 29.56 3.74
C VAL A 107 34.68 28.97 2.88
N THR A 108 35.45 28.07 3.47
CA THR A 108 36.58 27.34 2.87
C THR A 108 36.38 25.84 3.00
N VAL A 109 37.06 25.01 2.21
CA VAL A 109 36.90 23.55 2.31
C VAL A 109 37.42 22.98 3.64
N GLU A 110 38.27 23.73 4.34
CA GLU A 110 38.77 23.43 5.68
C GLU A 110 37.69 23.60 6.76
N ASP A 111 36.75 24.55 6.58
CA ASP A 111 35.66 24.78 7.54
C ASP A 111 34.73 23.57 7.71
N PHE A 112 34.65 22.72 6.68
CA PHE A 112 33.81 21.52 6.65
C PHE A 112 34.48 20.27 7.26
N VAL A 113 35.81 20.26 7.41
CA VAL A 113 36.57 19.09 7.91
C VAL A 113 36.09 18.61 9.29
N PRO A 114 35.78 19.48 10.28
CA PRO A 114 35.25 19.04 11.57
C PRO A 114 33.87 18.38 11.54
N PHE A 115 33.17 18.42 10.40
CA PHE A 115 31.80 17.93 10.23
C PHE A 115 31.69 16.80 9.17
N MET A 116 32.81 16.33 8.61
CA MET A 116 32.83 15.18 7.69
C MET A 116 32.30 13.91 8.37
N GLY A 117 31.62 13.05 7.62
CA GLY A 117 31.03 11.81 8.14
C GLY A 117 29.85 11.98 9.11
N THR A 118 29.33 13.20 9.33
CA THR A 118 28.22 13.46 10.28
C THR A 118 26.82 13.51 9.64
N GLY A 119 26.72 13.20 8.35
CA GLY A 119 25.51 13.34 7.52
C GLY A 119 25.33 14.77 6.99
N GLU A 120 24.80 14.91 5.77
CA GLU A 120 24.80 16.16 5.00
C GLU A 120 24.11 17.34 5.71
N ALA A 121 23.09 17.08 6.54
CA ALA A 121 22.41 18.11 7.32
C ALA A 121 23.30 18.71 8.43
N ASN A 122 24.13 17.89 9.10
CA ASN A 122 25.10 18.35 10.10
C ASN A 122 26.37 18.92 9.45
N PHE A 123 26.79 18.34 8.33
CA PHE A 123 27.90 18.83 7.51
C PHE A 123 27.70 20.29 7.07
N LEU A 124 26.50 20.62 6.56
CA LEU A 124 26.14 21.99 6.20
C LEU A 124 25.74 22.81 7.44
N GLY A 125 24.87 22.28 8.30
CA GLY A 125 24.33 22.99 9.47
C GLY A 125 25.38 23.36 10.53
N GLY A 126 26.41 22.53 10.69
CA GLY A 126 27.55 22.79 11.57
C GLY A 126 28.34 24.03 11.14
N VAL A 127 28.65 24.12 9.84
CA VAL A 127 29.32 25.31 9.26
C VAL A 127 28.40 26.53 9.32
N ALA A 128 27.10 26.40 9.02
CA ALA A 128 26.14 27.50 9.15
C ALA A 128 26.05 28.07 10.56
N SER A 129 26.06 27.19 11.57
CA SER A 129 26.06 27.55 12.99
C SER A 129 27.34 28.30 13.37
N VAL A 130 28.52 27.76 13.01
CA VAL A 130 29.82 28.38 13.29
C VAL A 130 29.99 29.74 12.59
N LYS A 131 29.42 29.89 11.38
CA LYS A 131 29.50 31.13 10.59
C LYS A 131 28.37 32.12 10.89
N GLY A 132 27.43 31.79 11.79
CA GLY A 132 26.37 32.69 12.25
C GLY A 132 25.31 33.01 11.20
N VAL A 133 24.94 32.04 10.36
CA VAL A 133 23.98 32.24 9.25
C VAL A 133 22.55 32.33 9.78
N GLU A 134 22.00 33.55 9.88
CA GLU A 134 20.61 33.78 10.30
C GLU A 134 19.61 33.15 9.32
N GLY A 135 18.57 32.49 9.85
CA GLY A 135 17.51 31.88 9.03
C GLY A 135 17.93 30.66 8.21
N PHE A 136 19.09 30.05 8.49
CA PHE A 136 19.56 28.85 7.78
C PHE A 136 18.52 27.71 7.84
N ASN A 137 18.05 27.29 6.67
CA ASN A 137 17.14 26.16 6.52
C ASN A 137 17.95 24.94 6.04
N PRO A 138 18.15 23.90 6.89
CA PRO A 138 18.99 22.75 6.55
C PRO A 138 18.44 21.95 5.38
N GLU A 139 17.12 21.83 5.23
CA GLU A 139 16.50 21.06 4.15
C GLU A 139 16.67 21.74 2.78
N LEU A 140 16.52 23.07 2.72
CA LEU A 140 16.78 23.82 1.49
C LEU A 140 18.27 23.81 1.13
N ALA A 141 19.15 23.94 2.13
CA ALA A 141 20.59 23.85 1.91
C ALA A 141 21.04 22.44 1.46
N LYS A 142 20.50 21.38 2.08
CA LYS A 142 20.75 19.97 1.71
C LYS A 142 20.24 19.65 0.30
N LYS A 143 19.04 20.12 -0.05
CA LYS A 143 18.52 20.01 -1.43
C LYS A 143 19.45 20.72 -2.42
N ARG A 144 19.84 21.97 -2.14
CA ARG A 144 20.71 22.74 -3.03
C ARG A 144 22.12 22.15 -3.15
N PHE A 145 22.63 21.58 -2.06
CA PHE A 145 23.87 20.82 -2.03
C PHE A 145 23.83 19.64 -3.00
N PHE A 146 22.79 18.79 -2.96
CA PHE A 146 22.67 17.70 -3.93
C PHE A 146 22.51 18.20 -5.36
N GLU A 147 21.73 19.27 -5.60
CA GLU A 147 21.65 19.89 -6.93
C GLU A 147 23.03 20.30 -7.46
N ILE A 148 23.89 20.90 -6.65
CA ILE A 148 25.25 21.30 -7.08
C ILE A 148 26.17 20.08 -7.21
N TYR A 149 26.20 19.20 -6.21
CA TYR A 149 27.09 18.04 -6.15
C TYR A 149 26.88 17.08 -7.31
N LEU A 150 25.62 16.72 -7.59
CA LEU A 150 25.24 15.82 -8.69
C LEU A 150 25.49 16.46 -10.07
N ASN A 151 25.18 17.75 -10.23
CA ASN A 151 25.35 18.44 -11.53
C ASN A 151 26.81 18.81 -11.86
N LYS A 152 27.70 18.90 -10.87
CA LYS A 152 29.07 19.39 -11.05
C LYS A 152 30.14 18.32 -10.87
N TYR A 153 29.92 17.34 -9.97
CA TYR A 153 30.96 16.40 -9.55
C TYR A 153 30.54 14.92 -9.73
N ALA A 154 29.38 14.50 -9.22
CA ALA A 154 28.93 13.11 -9.28
C ALA A 154 28.06 12.80 -10.53
N LYS A 155 28.63 13.02 -11.73
CA LYS A 155 28.03 12.55 -12.99
C LYS A 155 28.45 11.11 -13.28
N PRO A 156 27.62 10.29 -13.96
CA PRO A 156 28.02 8.97 -14.45
C PRO A 156 29.36 9.03 -15.19
N ASP A 157 30.24 8.07 -14.90
CA ASP A 157 31.59 7.95 -15.47
C ASP A 157 32.50 9.20 -15.34
N SER A 158 32.25 10.07 -14.35
CA SER A 158 33.11 11.24 -14.07
C SER A 158 34.50 10.89 -13.50
N GLY A 159 34.75 9.60 -13.20
CA GLY A 159 36.08 9.09 -12.88
C GLY A 159 36.49 9.24 -11.43
N ILE A 160 35.52 9.31 -10.51
CA ILE A 160 35.78 9.46 -9.07
C ILE A 160 36.10 8.13 -8.36
N GLY A 161 35.98 6.99 -9.05
CA GLY A 161 36.24 5.66 -8.48
C GLY A 161 37.72 5.44 -8.16
N PHE A 162 38.02 4.75 -7.05
CA PHE A 162 39.39 4.37 -6.73
C PHE A 162 39.89 3.24 -7.66
N PRO A 163 41.12 3.33 -8.20
CA PRO A 163 41.71 2.25 -8.99
C PRO A 163 41.74 0.92 -8.22
N GLY A 164 41.35 -0.18 -8.86
CA GLY A 164 41.28 -1.51 -8.25
C GLY A 164 39.92 -1.86 -7.62
N ALA A 165 39.02 -0.89 -7.39
CA ALA A 165 37.71 -1.15 -6.78
C ALA A 165 36.85 -2.09 -7.63
N PHE A 166 36.75 -1.83 -8.94
CA PHE A 166 36.00 -2.66 -9.88
C PHE A 166 36.60 -4.07 -9.97
N GLU A 167 37.93 -4.16 -10.09
CA GLU A 167 38.66 -5.42 -10.20
C GLU A 167 38.47 -6.29 -8.96
N LEU A 168 38.54 -5.71 -7.76
CA LEU A 168 38.38 -6.44 -6.49
C LEU A 168 36.94 -6.95 -6.32
N ILE A 169 35.92 -6.13 -6.62
CA ILE A 169 34.52 -6.55 -6.60
C ILE A 169 34.31 -7.76 -7.54
N VAL A 170 34.81 -7.68 -8.78
CA VAL A 170 34.70 -8.78 -9.76
C VAL A 170 35.44 -10.03 -9.30
N GLN A 171 36.62 -9.90 -8.69
CA GLN A 171 37.35 -11.04 -8.11
C GLN A 171 36.57 -11.73 -6.98
N CYS A 172 35.96 -10.95 -6.08
CA CYS A 172 35.10 -11.48 -5.01
C CYS A 172 33.90 -12.26 -5.57
N LYS A 173 33.17 -11.71 -6.54
CA LYS A 173 32.03 -12.43 -7.16
C LYS A 173 32.45 -13.69 -7.90
N ASN A 174 33.55 -13.64 -8.65
CA ASN A 174 34.10 -14.82 -9.34
C ASN A 174 34.56 -15.92 -8.38
N LYS A 175 34.90 -15.57 -7.13
CA LYS A 175 35.21 -16.52 -6.05
C LYS A 175 33.96 -17.10 -5.37
N GLY A 176 32.77 -16.58 -5.69
CA GLY A 176 31.49 -16.96 -5.08
C GLY A 176 31.15 -16.21 -3.79
N LEU A 177 31.87 -15.14 -3.46
CA LEU A 177 31.55 -14.28 -2.31
C LEU A 177 30.41 -13.33 -2.67
N LYS A 178 29.49 -13.11 -1.72
CA LYS A 178 28.49 -12.05 -1.84
C LYS A 178 29.15 -10.69 -1.58
N VAL A 179 28.74 -9.66 -2.29
CA VAL A 179 29.32 -8.30 -2.16
C VAL A 179 28.23 -7.26 -1.93
N ALA A 180 28.47 -6.32 -1.02
CA ALA A 180 27.51 -5.25 -0.74
C ALA A 180 28.16 -3.90 -0.46
N VAL A 181 27.43 -2.82 -0.74
CA VAL A 181 27.76 -1.47 -0.27
C VAL A 181 27.06 -1.23 1.07
N ALA A 182 27.78 -0.67 2.03
CA ALA A 182 27.35 -0.43 3.40
C ALA A 182 27.85 0.94 3.87
N SER A 183 27.18 2.01 3.44
CA SER A 183 27.61 3.41 3.60
C SER A 183 26.74 4.20 4.58
N SER A 184 27.34 5.20 5.26
CA SER A 184 26.63 6.19 6.09
C SER A 184 26.19 7.45 5.32
N ALA A 185 26.19 7.41 3.99
CA ALA A 185 25.61 8.43 3.12
C ALA A 185 24.13 8.13 2.75
N ASP A 186 23.36 9.19 2.46
CA ASP A 186 22.02 9.09 1.87
C ASP A 186 22.02 8.35 0.52
N ARG A 187 20.95 7.61 0.22
CA ARG A 187 20.84 6.76 -0.98
C ARG A 187 21.08 7.50 -2.29
N ILE A 188 20.59 8.74 -2.39
CA ILE A 188 20.76 9.60 -3.57
C ILE A 188 22.25 9.91 -3.86
N LYS A 189 23.08 10.05 -2.81
CA LYS A 189 24.53 10.21 -2.94
C LYS A 189 25.20 8.88 -3.25
N VAL A 190 24.72 7.78 -2.65
CA VAL A 190 25.25 6.43 -2.90
C VAL A 190 25.10 6.02 -4.37
N ASP A 191 23.89 6.06 -4.92
CA ASP A 191 23.64 5.65 -6.31
C ASP A 191 24.40 6.54 -7.31
N ALA A 192 24.49 7.85 -7.04
CA ALA A 192 25.23 8.79 -7.87
C ALA A 192 26.75 8.59 -7.82
N ASN A 193 27.32 8.37 -6.63
CA ASN A 193 28.76 8.13 -6.47
C ASN A 193 29.19 6.80 -7.09
N LEU A 194 28.38 5.75 -6.98
CA LEU A 194 28.64 4.47 -7.66
C LEU A 194 28.60 4.63 -9.20
N ALA A 195 27.58 5.31 -9.73
CA ALA A 195 27.52 5.62 -11.17
C ALA A 195 28.70 6.49 -11.63
N ALA A 196 29.13 7.46 -10.82
CA ALA A 196 30.27 8.32 -11.10
C ALA A 196 31.63 7.59 -11.02
N ALA A 197 31.70 6.53 -10.23
CA ALA A 197 32.83 5.60 -10.13
C ALA A 197 32.85 4.52 -11.23
N GLY A 198 31.82 4.46 -12.10
CA GLY A 198 31.68 3.40 -13.12
C GLY A 198 31.24 2.04 -12.54
N LEU A 199 30.75 2.01 -11.30
CA LEU A 199 30.31 0.81 -10.59
C LEU A 199 28.79 0.66 -10.72
N GLN A 200 28.35 -0.32 -11.50
CA GLN A 200 26.92 -0.56 -11.72
C GLN A 200 26.26 -1.16 -10.47
N LEU A 201 25.05 -0.73 -10.12
CA LEU A 201 24.34 -1.21 -8.92
C LEU A 201 24.14 -2.74 -8.94
N SER A 202 23.97 -3.33 -10.12
CA SER A 202 23.88 -4.78 -10.36
C SER A 202 25.15 -5.58 -10.00
N MET A 203 26.28 -4.91 -9.79
CA MET A 203 27.48 -5.55 -9.27
C MET A 203 27.32 -5.93 -7.79
N PHE A 204 26.43 -5.29 -7.04
CA PHE A 204 26.24 -5.56 -5.63
C PHE A 204 25.02 -6.43 -5.37
N ASP A 205 25.15 -7.40 -4.47
CA ASP A 205 24.08 -8.30 -4.04
C ASP A 205 23.21 -7.64 -2.95
N ALA A 206 23.71 -6.58 -2.31
CA ALA A 206 22.92 -5.65 -1.48
C ALA A 206 23.54 -4.23 -1.51
N ILE A 207 22.71 -3.20 -1.32
CA ILE A 207 23.14 -1.81 -1.13
C ILE A 207 22.41 -1.25 0.08
N VAL A 208 23.17 -0.82 1.09
CA VAL A 208 22.69 -0.35 2.38
C VAL A 208 23.23 1.06 2.61
N SER A 209 22.32 2.03 2.71
CA SER A 209 22.57 3.47 2.89
C SER A 209 22.02 3.96 4.24
N ALA A 210 22.36 5.19 4.62
CA ALA A 210 22.01 5.77 5.92
C ALA A 210 20.49 5.90 6.16
N ASP A 211 19.69 6.06 5.10
CA ASP A 211 18.25 6.40 5.17
C ASP A 211 17.39 5.33 5.88
N ALA A 212 17.96 4.14 6.13
CA ALA A 212 17.29 3.03 6.78
C ALA A 212 17.72 2.79 8.25
N PHE A 213 18.57 3.65 8.84
CA PHE A 213 19.16 3.43 10.17
C PHE A 213 19.12 4.65 11.07
N GLU A 214 18.63 4.46 12.30
CA GLU A 214 18.65 5.51 13.33
C GLU A 214 20.07 5.70 13.93
N ASN A 215 20.88 4.65 13.94
CA ASN A 215 22.27 4.69 14.37
C ASN A 215 23.21 4.40 13.18
N LEU A 216 23.97 5.40 12.75
CA LEU A 216 25.03 5.25 11.74
C LEU A 216 26.36 4.83 12.39
N LYS A 217 27.40 4.56 11.58
CA LYS A 217 28.75 4.24 12.07
C LYS A 217 29.21 5.30 13.08
N PRO A 218 29.66 4.97 14.31
CA PRO A 218 30.24 3.70 14.74
C PRO A 218 29.27 2.63 15.27
N ALA A 219 27.96 2.79 15.14
CA ALA A 219 27.01 1.74 15.45
C ALA A 219 27.08 0.60 14.40
N PRO A 220 26.89 -0.67 14.80
CA PRO A 220 27.05 -1.83 13.91
C PRO A 220 25.89 -2.03 12.92
N ASP A 221 24.82 -1.26 13.06
CA ASP A 221 23.48 -1.50 12.51
C ASP A 221 23.49 -1.66 10.98
N ILE A 222 24.18 -0.76 10.25
CA ILE A 222 24.34 -0.80 8.78
C ILE A 222 24.97 -2.12 8.32
N PHE A 223 26.05 -2.56 8.99
CA PHE A 223 26.75 -3.80 8.64
C PHE A 223 25.92 -5.03 9.00
N LEU A 224 25.30 -5.06 10.17
CA LEU A 224 24.41 -6.16 10.59
C LEU A 224 23.22 -6.31 9.63
N ALA A 225 22.67 -5.22 9.12
CA ALA A 225 21.62 -5.26 8.11
C ALA A 225 22.12 -5.74 6.75
N ALA A 226 23.29 -5.30 6.29
CA ALA A 226 23.90 -5.82 5.07
C ALA A 226 24.14 -7.34 5.17
N SER A 227 24.70 -7.81 6.28
CA SER A 227 24.85 -9.24 6.61
C SER A 227 23.51 -10.00 6.59
N LYS A 228 22.45 -9.41 7.15
CA LYS A 228 21.10 -9.99 7.16
C LYS A 228 20.45 -10.06 5.78
N ILE A 229 20.57 -9.00 4.96
CA ILE A 229 20.04 -8.96 3.59
C ILE A 229 20.78 -9.99 2.71
N LEU A 230 22.09 -10.12 2.89
CA LEU A 230 22.90 -11.11 2.22
C LEU A 230 22.68 -12.54 2.74
N ASP A 231 21.95 -12.76 3.84
CA ASP A 231 21.83 -14.07 4.50
C ASP A 231 23.20 -14.72 4.78
N VAL A 232 24.12 -13.94 5.36
CA VAL A 232 25.48 -14.39 5.75
C VAL A 232 25.74 -13.99 7.20
N PRO A 233 26.17 -14.91 8.09
CA PRO A 233 26.48 -14.58 9.48
C PRO A 233 27.56 -13.50 9.61
N PRO A 234 27.49 -12.57 10.59
CA PRO A 234 28.50 -11.51 10.75
C PRO A 234 29.94 -12.02 10.89
N SER A 235 30.15 -13.18 11.50
CA SER A 235 31.47 -13.82 11.61
C SER A 235 32.08 -14.22 10.25
N GLU A 236 31.28 -14.43 9.22
CA GLU A 236 31.72 -14.76 7.85
C GLU A 236 31.81 -13.52 6.94
N CYS A 237 31.59 -12.32 7.48
CA CYS A 237 31.68 -11.05 6.77
C CYS A 237 33.05 -10.37 6.99
N ILE A 238 33.59 -9.77 5.92
CA ILE A 238 34.70 -8.82 5.97
C ILE A 238 34.21 -7.44 5.55
N VAL A 239 34.52 -6.44 6.34
CA VAL A 239 34.30 -5.01 6.03
C VAL A 239 35.56 -4.41 5.42
N ILE A 240 35.42 -3.55 4.41
CA ILE A 240 36.48 -2.67 3.89
C ILE A 240 36.07 -1.21 4.14
N GLU A 241 36.93 -0.45 4.81
CA GLU A 241 36.58 0.84 5.44
C GLU A 241 37.79 1.79 5.50
N ASP A 242 37.59 3.09 5.44
CA ASP A 242 38.64 4.13 5.54
C ASP A 242 38.53 5.02 6.79
N ALA A 243 37.38 5.00 7.48
CA ALA A 243 37.06 5.87 8.60
C ALA A 243 37.12 5.16 9.97
N LEU A 244 37.60 5.87 10.99
CA LEU A 244 37.69 5.37 12.37
C LEU A 244 36.35 4.85 12.91
N ALA A 245 35.26 5.57 12.59
CA ALA A 245 33.91 5.19 13.01
C ALA A 245 33.46 3.86 12.39
N GLY A 246 33.71 3.64 11.10
CA GLY A 246 33.33 2.38 10.46
C GLY A 246 34.14 1.19 10.92
N VAL A 247 35.43 1.35 11.23
CA VAL A 247 36.23 0.27 11.84
C VAL A 247 35.67 -0.13 13.21
N GLN A 248 35.21 0.86 14.00
CA GLN A 248 34.51 0.62 15.27
C GLN A 248 33.14 -0.05 15.08
N ALA A 249 32.40 0.30 14.03
CA ALA A 249 31.14 -0.36 13.67
C ALA A 249 31.33 -1.83 13.26
N ALA A 250 32.30 -2.12 12.40
CA ALA A 250 32.64 -3.48 11.98
C ALA A 250 33.01 -4.36 13.18
N LYS A 251 33.85 -3.84 14.08
CA LYS A 251 34.24 -4.51 15.34
C LYS A 251 33.04 -4.73 16.27
N SER A 252 32.14 -3.76 16.38
CA SER A 252 30.91 -3.86 17.18
C SER A 252 29.93 -4.89 16.58
N ALA A 253 29.90 -5.01 15.26
CA ALA A 253 29.15 -6.03 14.52
C ALA A 253 29.80 -7.44 14.61
N ARG A 254 30.99 -7.55 15.22
CA ARG A 254 31.83 -8.75 15.28
C ARG A 254 32.25 -9.27 13.90
N MET A 255 32.43 -8.35 12.96
CA MET A 255 32.96 -8.61 11.62
C MET A 255 34.47 -8.35 11.58
N ARG A 256 35.18 -9.03 10.68
CA ARG A 256 36.58 -8.70 10.36
C ARG A 256 36.62 -7.42 9.55
N CYS A 257 37.69 -6.63 9.65
CA CYS A 257 37.80 -5.34 8.97
C CYS A 257 39.18 -5.13 8.36
N ILE A 258 39.25 -4.81 7.07
CA ILE A 258 40.45 -4.37 6.36
C ILE A 258 40.32 -2.85 6.19
N ALA A 259 41.15 -2.08 6.89
CA ALA A 259 41.10 -0.63 6.78
C ALA A 259 42.00 -0.12 5.65
N VAL A 260 41.62 0.98 4.99
CA VAL A 260 42.42 1.67 3.97
C VAL A 260 42.78 3.09 4.42
N THR A 261 43.99 3.55 4.08
CA THR A 261 44.53 4.85 4.54
C THR A 261 44.19 6.05 3.63
N THR A 262 43.14 5.92 2.81
CA THR A 262 42.74 6.93 1.81
C THR A 262 42.27 8.24 2.45
N THR A 263 41.55 8.17 3.57
CA THR A 263 41.03 9.35 4.29
C THR A 263 41.77 9.62 5.61
N LEU A 264 42.22 8.57 6.31
CA LEU A 264 42.89 8.69 7.61
C LEU A 264 44.28 8.03 7.62
N ALA A 265 45.21 8.64 8.34
CA ALA A 265 46.55 8.09 8.53
C ALA A 265 46.51 6.78 9.34
N GLU A 266 47.40 5.84 8.99
CA GLU A 266 47.52 4.50 9.59
C GLU A 266 47.54 4.51 11.13
N ASN A 267 48.27 5.44 11.75
CA ASN A 267 48.35 5.58 13.22
C ASN A 267 46.98 5.87 13.85
N THR A 268 46.09 6.58 13.15
CA THR A 268 44.73 6.86 13.62
C THR A 268 43.86 5.62 13.50
N LEU A 269 43.88 4.93 12.37
CA LEU A 269 43.07 3.72 12.13
C LEU A 269 43.47 2.55 13.05
N ASN A 270 44.77 2.38 13.33
CA ASN A 270 45.27 1.38 14.28
C ASN A 270 44.63 1.48 15.67
N SER A 271 44.19 2.68 16.10
CA SER A 271 43.54 2.88 17.41
C SER A 271 42.17 2.20 17.54
N ALA A 272 41.44 1.96 16.43
CA ALA A 272 40.20 1.17 16.43
C ALA A 272 40.47 -0.35 16.42
N GLY A 273 41.66 -0.77 15.99
CA GLY A 273 42.07 -2.16 15.85
C GLY A 273 41.37 -2.89 14.70
N PRO A 274 41.57 -2.47 13.43
CA PRO A 274 41.21 -3.26 12.27
C PRO A 274 42.04 -4.56 12.21
N THR A 275 41.59 -5.53 11.44
CA THR A 275 42.26 -6.83 11.28
C THR A 275 43.47 -6.75 10.35
N LEU A 276 43.40 -5.89 9.32
CA LEU A 276 44.50 -5.54 8.42
C LEU A 276 44.41 -4.05 8.07
N ILE A 277 45.53 -3.45 7.64
CA ILE A 277 45.56 -2.13 7.01
C ILE A 277 46.24 -2.24 5.64
N ARG A 278 45.67 -1.60 4.62
CA ARG A 278 46.26 -1.39 3.29
C ARG A 278 46.25 0.10 2.96
N LYS A 279 46.99 0.51 1.93
CA LYS A 279 47.13 1.93 1.60
C LYS A 279 45.85 2.47 0.95
N ASP A 280 45.33 1.72 -0.01
CA ASP A 280 44.08 1.96 -0.74
C ASP A 280 43.44 0.61 -1.14
N ILE A 281 42.26 0.64 -1.77
CA ILE A 281 41.50 -0.57 -2.14
C ILE A 281 42.22 -1.44 -3.20
N GLY A 282 43.08 -0.85 -4.04
CA GLY A 282 43.85 -1.56 -5.05
C GLY A 282 44.97 -2.44 -4.49
N ASP A 283 45.44 -2.12 -3.27
CA ASP A 283 46.42 -2.91 -2.52
C ASP A 283 45.77 -4.08 -1.72
N ILE A 284 44.45 -4.28 -1.79
CA ILE A 284 43.76 -5.42 -1.16
C ILE A 284 43.71 -6.60 -2.15
N SER A 285 44.27 -7.74 -1.76
CA SER A 285 44.20 -8.97 -2.54
C SER A 285 43.05 -9.89 -2.09
N LEU A 286 42.63 -10.80 -2.97
CA LEU A 286 41.67 -11.86 -2.61
C LEU A 286 42.20 -12.79 -1.51
N ASP A 287 43.53 -12.88 -1.33
CA ASP A 287 44.16 -13.66 -0.24
C ASP A 287 44.06 -12.94 1.12
N ASP A 288 44.17 -11.60 1.13
CA ASP A 288 43.90 -10.78 2.32
C ASP A 288 42.46 -10.96 2.83
N ILE A 289 41.51 -11.12 1.89
CA ILE A 289 40.11 -11.38 2.19
C ILE A 289 39.94 -12.84 2.65
N VAL A 290 40.30 -13.83 1.84
CA VAL A 290 39.93 -15.24 2.09
C VAL A 290 40.80 -15.90 3.17
N ASN A 291 42.06 -15.51 3.32
CA ASN A 291 43.04 -16.18 4.19
C ASN A 291 43.73 -15.25 5.22
N GLY A 292 43.51 -13.94 5.15
CA GLY A 292 44.13 -12.94 6.04
C GLY A 292 45.50 -12.44 5.59
N GLY A 293 45.97 -12.87 4.42
CA GLY A 293 47.20 -12.41 3.79
C GLY A 293 48.48 -12.84 4.53
N SER A 294 49.63 -12.54 3.93
CA SER A 294 50.95 -12.94 4.45
C SER A 294 51.43 -12.18 5.69
N GLY A 295 50.54 -11.42 6.36
CA GLY A 295 50.84 -10.59 7.53
C GLY A 295 50.20 -11.08 8.84
N TYR A 296 49.35 -12.11 8.81
CA TYR A 296 48.63 -12.57 9.99
C TYR A 296 49.51 -13.48 10.89
N HIS A 297 50.09 -12.89 11.93
CA HIS A 297 50.76 -13.63 13.01
C HIS A 297 50.14 -13.29 14.37
N ASN A 298 49.64 -14.34 15.03
CA ASN A 298 48.83 -14.29 16.25
C ASN A 298 49.72 -14.10 17.51
N PRO A 299 49.56 -13.03 18.31
CA PRO A 299 50.28 -12.87 19.58
C PRO A 299 49.70 -13.76 20.69
N SER A 300 49.99 -15.06 20.59
CA SER A 300 50.04 -16.11 21.61
C SER A 300 49.15 -15.99 22.87
N ASN A 301 48.22 -16.94 23.01
CA ASN A 301 47.74 -17.41 24.31
C ASN A 301 48.91 -17.88 25.21
N GLN A 302 48.85 -17.59 26.52
CA GLN A 302 49.49 -18.42 27.55
C GLN A 302 48.41 -19.21 28.32
N PRO A 303 48.61 -20.51 28.58
CA PRO A 303 47.60 -21.35 29.22
C PRO A 303 47.78 -21.42 30.74
N SER A 304 46.68 -21.46 31.48
CA SER A 304 46.64 -21.91 32.87
C SER A 304 45.75 -23.15 32.99
N GLN A 305 46.38 -24.32 33.16
CA GLN A 305 45.72 -25.63 33.25
C GLN A 305 44.95 -25.79 34.57
N PHE A 306 43.80 -26.46 34.53
CA PHE A 306 43.24 -27.13 35.70
C PHE A 306 44.02 -28.43 35.97
N ILE A 307 44.41 -28.67 37.22
CA ILE A 307 44.98 -29.97 37.66
C ILE A 307 44.13 -30.56 38.80
N THR A 308 43.54 -31.71 38.47
CA THR A 308 43.31 -32.95 39.22
C THR A 308 43.16 -32.96 40.76
N VAL A 309 42.17 -33.74 41.18
CA VAL A 309 41.79 -34.13 42.54
C VAL A 309 42.87 -34.93 43.30
N ALA A 310 43.05 -34.63 44.59
CA ALA A 310 43.42 -35.60 45.63
C ALA A 310 42.85 -35.16 47.00
N ALA A 311 42.47 -36.11 47.85
CA ALA A 311 41.86 -35.84 49.16
C ALA A 311 42.74 -36.35 50.31
N GLN A 312 42.76 -35.64 51.45
CA GLN A 312 42.73 -36.25 52.79
C GLN A 312 42.52 -35.23 53.95
N ASN A 313 41.70 -35.63 54.92
CA ASN A 313 41.64 -35.24 56.36
C ASN A 313 41.07 -33.86 56.80
N LEU A 314 39.77 -33.84 57.15
CA LEU A 314 39.14 -33.59 58.49
C LEU A 314 39.70 -32.48 59.45
N PRO A 315 38.88 -31.89 60.36
CA PRO A 315 37.41 -31.68 60.34
C PRO A 315 36.92 -30.34 60.98
N ASN A 316 35.59 -30.29 61.25
CA ASN A 316 34.81 -29.35 62.10
C ASN A 316 34.34 -28.05 61.41
N SER A 317 33.09 -27.95 60.93
CA SER A 317 31.78 -27.97 61.63
C SER A 317 31.33 -26.57 62.09
N TYR A 318 30.26 -26.05 61.48
CA TYR A 318 28.93 -25.98 62.10
C TYR A 318 27.88 -25.53 61.07
N SER A 319 26.62 -25.88 61.31
CA SER A 319 25.48 -25.60 60.45
C SER A 319 24.72 -24.35 60.91
N ARG A 320 24.11 -23.59 59.96
CA ARG A 320 22.64 -23.49 59.86
C ARG A 320 22.14 -22.67 58.68
N GLU A 321 20.88 -22.93 58.40
CA GLU A 321 20.06 -22.47 57.28
C GLU A 321 19.07 -21.36 57.75
N ILE A 322 18.43 -20.70 56.77
CA ILE A 322 17.01 -20.30 56.77
C ILE A 322 16.55 -18.94 57.39
N ARG A 323 16.14 -18.04 56.46
CA ARG A 323 14.88 -17.24 56.37
C ARG A 323 14.65 -15.89 57.11
N SER A 324 14.42 -14.87 56.25
CA SER A 324 13.17 -14.07 56.08
C SER A 324 12.87 -12.81 56.92
N VAL A 325 11.98 -11.97 56.35
CA VAL A 325 11.34 -10.73 56.88
C VAL A 325 12.29 -9.50 56.89
N GLY A 326 11.88 -8.26 56.56
CA GLY A 326 10.63 -7.72 56.01
C GLY A 326 10.43 -6.21 56.29
N ASP A 327 9.54 -5.56 55.52
CA ASP A 327 8.90 -4.24 55.73
C ASP A 327 9.68 -2.89 55.69
N LYS A 328 9.27 -2.06 54.71
CA LYS A 328 8.77 -0.65 54.76
C LYS A 328 9.61 0.61 55.12
N ASP A 329 9.36 1.58 54.23
CA ASP A 329 9.08 3.02 54.40
C ASP A 329 10.16 4.13 54.50
N SER A 330 9.99 5.06 53.55
CA SER A 330 10.15 6.54 53.61
C SER A 330 11.47 7.26 53.26
N VAL A 331 11.43 7.86 52.05
CA VAL A 331 11.73 9.26 51.66
C VAL A 331 13.17 9.83 51.80
N GLU A 332 13.65 10.28 50.63
CA GLU A 332 14.68 11.30 50.30
C GLU A 332 16.20 10.99 50.33
N ASP A 333 16.79 11.30 49.16
CA ASP A 333 18.17 11.69 48.83
C ASP A 333 19.40 10.87 49.30
N ALA A 334 19.85 9.94 48.43
CA ALA A 334 21.28 9.82 48.09
C ALA A 334 21.57 9.04 46.78
N VAL A 335 22.12 9.76 45.79
CA VAL A 335 23.23 9.34 44.90
C VAL A 335 23.23 7.91 44.32
N PHE A 336 22.75 7.74 43.08
CA PHE A 336 23.25 6.68 42.20
C PHE A 336 24.55 7.12 41.52
N SER A 337 25.67 6.58 41.99
CA SER A 337 26.98 6.73 41.34
C SER A 337 27.07 5.83 40.11
N VAL A 338 26.93 6.41 38.91
CA VAL A 338 27.35 5.79 37.65
C VAL A 338 28.28 6.77 36.93
N GLY A 339 29.58 6.49 36.99
CA GLY A 339 30.57 7.15 36.15
C GLY A 339 30.66 6.45 34.79
N GLY A 340 30.37 7.09 33.67
CA GLY A 340 29.69 8.37 33.56
C GLY A 340 29.59 8.86 32.12
N PHE A 341 28.57 9.68 31.86
CA PHE A 341 28.68 10.79 30.92
C PHE A 341 27.93 11.98 31.52
N GLN A 342 28.67 13.04 31.87
CA GLN A 342 28.09 14.32 32.28
C GLN A 342 27.62 15.09 31.05
N GLY A 343 26.57 14.59 30.39
CA GLY A 343 25.66 15.45 29.64
C GLY A 343 24.74 16.15 30.63
N SER A 344 24.43 17.44 30.43
CA SER A 344 23.33 18.02 31.20
C SER A 344 22.04 17.29 30.83
N ARG A 345 21.03 17.29 31.71
CA ARG A 345 19.74 16.64 31.43
C ARG A 345 19.07 17.18 30.13
N ARG A 346 19.49 18.36 29.65
CA ARG A 346 19.12 18.97 28.37
C ARG A 346 19.81 18.33 27.14
N ASP A 347 21.01 17.80 27.28
CA ASP A 347 21.80 17.32 26.12
C ASP A 347 21.37 15.91 25.71
N ILE A 348 21.09 15.04 26.68
CA ILE A 348 20.48 13.72 26.44
C ILE A 348 19.10 13.87 25.78
N LEU A 349 18.30 14.87 26.22
CA LEU A 349 17.02 15.21 25.59
C LEU A 349 17.17 15.82 24.18
N ARG A 350 18.30 16.49 23.87
CA ARG A 350 18.58 17.06 22.54
C ARG A 350 19.01 16.03 21.50
N TYR A 351 19.93 15.13 21.84
CA TYR A 351 20.40 14.14 20.87
C TYR A 351 19.38 13.02 20.61
N GLY A 352 18.63 12.61 21.65
CA GLY A 352 17.50 11.68 21.47
C GLY A 352 16.37 12.26 20.61
N SER A 353 16.09 13.57 20.69
CA SER A 353 15.07 14.19 19.84
C SER A 353 15.52 14.44 18.40
N LEU A 354 16.83 14.55 18.14
CA LEU A 354 17.34 14.73 16.78
C LEU A 354 17.22 13.45 15.92
N GLY A 355 17.56 12.28 16.48
CA GLY A 355 17.37 10.99 15.79
C GLY A 355 15.90 10.74 15.45
N ILE A 356 15.00 10.95 16.42
CA ILE A 356 13.54 10.90 16.20
C ILE A 356 13.12 11.87 15.09
N SER A 357 13.68 13.08 15.03
CA SER A 357 13.32 14.08 14.01
C SER A 357 13.70 13.64 12.58
N VAL A 358 14.83 12.93 12.40
CA VAL A 358 15.28 12.43 11.09
C VAL A 358 14.47 11.20 10.65
N SER A 359 14.23 10.23 11.55
CA SER A 359 13.31 9.11 11.29
C SER A 359 11.90 9.60 10.94
N CYS A 360 11.39 10.62 11.67
CA CYS A 360 10.12 11.26 11.35
C CYS A 360 10.15 11.95 9.98
N LEU A 361 11.25 12.60 9.58
CA LEU A 361 11.34 13.28 8.27
C LEU A 361 11.39 12.28 7.10
N LEU A 362 12.15 11.20 7.23
CA LEU A 362 12.21 10.12 6.22
C LEU A 362 10.87 9.39 6.08
N PHE A 363 10.21 9.09 7.21
CA PHE A 363 8.81 8.67 7.22
C PHE A 363 7.93 9.70 6.51
N THR A 364 8.06 11.00 6.82
CA THR A 364 7.28 12.09 6.23
C THR A 364 7.47 12.24 4.72
N ILE A 365 8.66 12.00 4.17
CA ILE A 365 8.90 12.12 2.72
C ILE A 365 8.37 10.88 1.98
N THR A 366 8.72 9.68 2.45
CA THR A 366 8.30 8.41 1.82
C THR A 366 6.80 8.15 1.95
N ASN A 367 6.19 8.64 3.04
CA ASN A 367 4.78 8.53 3.35
C ASN A 367 4.08 9.90 3.27
N TRP A 368 4.57 10.85 2.45
CA TRP A 368 4.00 12.22 2.39
C TRP A 368 2.49 12.21 2.05
N LYS A 369 2.06 11.34 1.12
CA LYS A 369 0.62 11.12 0.87
C LYS A 369 -0.04 10.58 2.14
N THR A 370 0.42 9.47 2.70
CA THR A 370 -0.09 8.86 3.95
C THR A 370 -0.22 9.86 5.12
N MET A 371 0.70 10.84 5.21
CA MET A 371 0.70 11.87 6.25
C MET A 371 -0.23 13.06 5.97
N GLN A 372 -0.76 13.24 4.76
CA GLN A 372 -1.85 14.19 4.50
C GLN A 372 -3.15 13.77 5.21
N TYR A 373 -3.35 12.45 5.42
CA TYR A 373 -4.48 11.86 6.14
C TYR A 373 -4.25 11.82 7.67
N ALA A 374 -2.99 11.71 8.11
CA ALA A 374 -2.62 11.66 9.53
C ALA A 374 -2.56 13.07 10.16
N SER A 375 -3.71 13.60 10.59
CA SER A 375 -3.74 14.93 11.22
C SER A 375 -3.03 14.95 12.59
N PRO A 376 -2.25 16.00 12.93
CA PRO A 376 -1.69 16.14 14.28
C PRO A 376 -2.76 16.14 15.38
N LYS A 377 -3.99 16.55 15.04
CA LYS A 377 -5.15 16.57 15.94
C LYS A 377 -5.75 15.18 16.17
N SER A 378 -5.74 14.27 15.19
CA SER A 378 -6.16 12.87 15.42
C SER A 378 -5.18 12.15 16.33
N ILE A 379 -3.88 12.39 16.15
CA ILE A 379 -2.82 11.89 17.06
C ILE A 379 -3.03 12.45 18.48
N TRP A 380 -3.30 13.76 18.61
CA TRP A 380 -3.61 14.37 19.91
C TRP A 380 -4.87 13.77 20.55
N ASN A 381 -5.93 13.54 19.77
CA ASN A 381 -7.17 12.90 20.23
C ASN A 381 -6.94 11.44 20.66
N LEU A 382 -6.00 10.72 20.04
CA LEU A 382 -5.66 9.34 20.42
C LEU A 382 -4.95 9.29 21.79
N PHE A 383 -4.02 10.21 22.06
CA PHE A 383 -3.24 10.22 23.31
C PHE A 383 -3.92 10.97 24.48
N PHE A 384 -4.73 11.99 24.20
CA PHE A 384 -5.28 12.90 25.20
C PHE A 384 -6.81 13.07 25.08
N GLY A 385 -7.49 12.07 24.52
CA GLY A 385 -8.85 12.14 24.02
C GLY A 385 -9.88 12.85 24.91
N ALA A 386 -10.71 13.67 24.25
CA ALA A 386 -11.89 14.27 24.86
C ALA A 386 -12.86 13.19 25.38
N SER A 387 -13.80 13.58 26.25
CA SER A 387 -14.77 12.66 26.85
C SER A 387 -15.61 11.93 25.78
N SER A 388 -15.28 10.67 25.50
CA SER A 388 -16.01 9.84 24.55
C SER A 388 -17.47 9.64 25.00
N PRO A 389 -18.43 9.54 24.05
CA PRO A 389 -19.78 9.12 24.38
C PRO A 389 -19.80 7.70 25.01
N PRO A 390 -20.78 7.40 25.87
CA PRO A 390 -20.91 6.09 26.51
C PRO A 390 -21.40 5.02 25.52
N PHE A 391 -20.48 4.42 24.76
CA PHE A 391 -20.79 3.31 23.86
C PHE A 391 -20.80 1.96 24.59
N GLY A 392 -21.96 1.63 25.19
CA GLY A 392 -22.45 0.27 25.50
C GLY A 392 -21.68 -0.61 26.51
N GLN A 393 -22.36 -1.10 27.56
CA GLN A 393 -21.90 -2.26 28.36
C GLN A 393 -22.99 -3.23 28.87
N LYS A 394 -24.27 -3.08 28.52
CA LYS A 394 -25.38 -3.97 28.96
C LYS A 394 -26.45 -4.13 27.89
N GLU A 395 -27.35 -5.11 28.07
CA GLU A 395 -28.67 -5.19 27.40
C GLU A 395 -29.59 -4.06 27.87
N GLU A 396 -29.23 -2.82 27.55
CA GLU A 396 -30.00 -1.64 27.91
C GLU A 396 -31.11 -1.40 26.91
N SER A 397 -32.28 -0.99 27.40
CA SER A 397 -33.35 -0.56 26.52
C SER A 397 -32.92 0.69 25.73
N ARG A 398 -33.47 0.85 24.53
CA ARG A 398 -33.20 2.00 23.66
C ARG A 398 -33.44 3.34 24.38
N ASN A 399 -34.47 3.40 25.22
CA ASN A 399 -34.82 4.60 25.99
C ASN A 399 -33.75 4.95 27.04
N GLU A 400 -33.12 3.95 27.68
CA GLU A 400 -32.03 4.17 28.63
C GLU A 400 -30.78 4.70 27.91
N ARG A 401 -30.41 4.11 26.76
CA ARG A 401 -29.31 4.60 25.91
C ARG A 401 -29.52 6.06 25.48
N ILE A 402 -30.71 6.40 24.97
CA ILE A 402 -31.05 7.78 24.60
C ILE A 402 -30.96 8.73 25.80
N GLN A 403 -31.40 8.30 26.99
CA GLN A 403 -31.32 9.12 28.20
C GLN A 403 -29.86 9.26 28.71
N GLN A 404 -29.01 8.25 28.56
CA GLN A 404 -27.56 8.36 28.83
C GLN A 404 -26.90 9.36 27.90
N PHE A 405 -27.14 9.27 26.59
CA PHE A 405 -26.64 10.25 25.63
C PHE A 405 -27.20 11.66 25.89
N THR A 406 -28.47 11.79 26.27
CA THR A 406 -29.05 13.09 26.67
C THR A 406 -28.33 13.68 27.89
N ASN A 407 -27.96 12.85 28.86
CA ASN A 407 -27.19 13.28 30.04
C ASN A 407 -25.76 13.69 29.65
N TYR A 408 -25.10 12.93 28.77
CA TYR A 408 -23.78 13.24 28.22
C TYR A 408 -23.75 14.60 27.51
N ILE A 409 -24.68 14.85 26.58
CA ILE A 409 -24.78 16.14 25.85
C ILE A 409 -25.06 17.30 26.82
N SER A 410 -25.90 17.07 27.84
CA SER A 410 -26.20 18.06 28.89
C SER A 410 -24.99 18.41 29.75
N ASP A 411 -24.15 17.43 30.07
CA ASP A 411 -22.89 17.63 30.80
C ASP A 411 -21.83 18.32 29.91
N LEU A 412 -21.67 17.89 28.66
CA LEU A 412 -20.78 18.52 27.67
C LEU A 412 -21.10 20.01 27.48
N ASP A 413 -22.38 20.35 27.30
CA ASP A 413 -22.87 21.74 27.22
C ASP A 413 -22.58 22.53 28.50
N LYS A 414 -22.73 21.92 29.70
CA LYS A 414 -22.50 22.59 30.99
C LYS A 414 -21.02 22.89 31.24
N ARG A 415 -20.13 21.97 30.86
CA ARG A 415 -18.67 22.14 30.96
C ARG A 415 -18.15 23.20 30.00
N GLY A 416 -18.83 23.41 28.87
CA GLY A 416 -18.43 24.37 27.84
C GLY A 416 -17.16 23.97 27.08
N THR A 417 -16.65 22.75 27.29
CA THR A 417 -15.41 22.21 26.69
C THR A 417 -15.59 21.68 25.27
N ALA A 418 -16.80 21.73 24.72
CA ALA A 418 -17.07 21.29 23.35
C ALA A 418 -16.32 22.18 22.33
N ILE A 419 -15.65 21.52 21.39
CA ILE A 419 -14.89 22.16 20.30
C ILE A 419 -15.89 22.81 19.33
N ASP A 420 -15.61 24.06 18.90
CA ASP A 420 -16.30 24.64 17.77
C ASP A 420 -15.86 23.95 16.48
N VAL A 421 -16.82 23.47 15.69
CA VAL A 421 -16.53 22.94 14.37
C VAL A 421 -16.10 24.11 13.45
N PRO A 422 -15.07 23.93 12.61
CA PRO A 422 -14.66 24.91 11.62
C PRO A 422 -15.81 25.27 10.67
N GLU A 423 -15.73 26.45 10.06
CA GLU A 423 -16.61 26.78 8.94
C GLU A 423 -16.12 26.09 7.66
N PHE A 424 -17.02 25.74 6.74
CA PHE A 424 -16.64 25.22 5.43
C PHE A 424 -15.86 26.30 4.67
N PRO A 425 -14.68 25.98 4.08
CA PRO A 425 -13.95 26.96 3.27
C PRO A 425 -14.80 27.46 2.10
N SER A 426 -14.87 28.78 1.94
CA SER A 426 -15.81 29.45 1.02
C SER A 426 -15.57 29.21 -0.48
N LYS A 427 -14.55 28.42 -0.83
CA LYS A 427 -14.16 28.05 -2.19
C LYS A 427 -14.38 26.57 -2.52
N LEU A 428 -14.82 25.74 -1.56
CA LEU A 428 -15.10 24.34 -1.87
C LEU A 428 -16.32 24.24 -2.79
N ASP A 429 -16.26 23.31 -3.72
CA ASP A 429 -17.38 22.96 -4.58
C ASP A 429 -18.40 22.10 -3.82
N TRP A 430 -19.67 22.23 -4.20
CA TRP A 430 -20.80 21.53 -3.60
C TRP A 430 -21.63 20.82 -4.66
N LEU A 431 -22.18 19.67 -4.27
CA LEU A 431 -23.14 18.88 -5.02
C LEU A 431 -24.40 18.73 -4.16
N ASN A 432 -25.54 18.49 -4.81
CA ASN A 432 -26.88 18.40 -4.18
C ASN A 432 -27.35 19.68 -3.46
N SER A 433 -26.56 20.76 -3.39
CA SER A 433 -26.92 22.05 -2.79
C SER A 433 -26.01 23.18 -3.30
N ALA A 434 -26.41 24.43 -3.05
CA ALA A 434 -25.48 25.57 -3.12
C ALA A 434 -24.55 25.57 -1.88
N PRO A 435 -23.39 26.25 -1.92
CA PRO A 435 -22.45 26.26 -0.79
C PRO A 435 -23.09 26.67 0.54
N LEU A 436 -23.05 25.76 1.51
CA LEU A 436 -23.64 25.94 2.85
C LEU A 436 -22.60 26.49 3.83
N GLN A 437 -23.06 27.33 4.75
CA GLN A 437 -22.28 27.81 5.90
C GLN A 437 -22.84 27.20 7.19
N LEU A 438 -21.99 26.53 7.96
CA LEU A 438 -22.32 25.89 9.22
C LEU A 438 -22.92 26.88 10.23
N ARG A 439 -22.36 28.09 10.31
CA ARG A 439 -22.78 29.13 11.28
C ARG A 439 -23.99 29.95 10.85
N ARG A 440 -24.46 29.80 9.61
CA ARG A 440 -25.59 30.56 9.03
C ARG A 440 -26.73 29.64 8.59
N ASP A 441 -26.47 28.72 7.68
CA ASP A 441 -27.48 27.92 6.97
C ASP A 441 -27.82 26.62 7.73
N LEU A 442 -26.85 26.08 8.48
CA LEU A 442 -27.03 24.92 9.35
C LEU A 442 -27.23 25.27 10.83
N LYS A 443 -27.24 26.57 11.16
CA LYS A 443 -27.53 27.06 12.51
C LYS A 443 -28.92 26.59 12.95
N GLY A 444 -29.04 26.15 14.20
CA GLY A 444 -30.30 25.61 14.71
C GLY A 444 -30.56 24.15 14.34
N LYS A 445 -29.63 23.44 13.69
CA LYS A 445 -29.82 22.04 13.27
C LYS A 445 -28.86 21.11 13.99
N VAL A 446 -29.29 19.87 14.21
CA VAL A 446 -28.35 18.78 14.50
C VAL A 446 -27.77 18.34 13.15
N VAL A 447 -26.46 18.43 12.99
CA VAL A 447 -25.79 18.10 11.71
C VAL A 447 -24.95 16.85 11.89
N LEU A 448 -25.08 15.89 10.98
CA LEU A 448 -24.16 14.76 10.86
C LEU A 448 -23.21 15.04 9.69
N LEU A 449 -21.94 15.28 9.98
CA LEU A 449 -20.90 15.30 8.95
C LEU A 449 -20.44 13.86 8.73
N ASP A 450 -20.52 13.37 7.50
CA ASP A 450 -19.99 12.07 7.09
C ASP A 450 -18.68 12.27 6.32
N PHE A 451 -17.56 11.82 6.89
CA PHE A 451 -16.24 11.87 6.24
C PHE A 451 -16.03 10.60 5.44
N TRP A 452 -16.21 10.71 4.12
CA TRP A 452 -16.28 9.57 3.20
C TRP A 452 -15.40 9.80 1.95
N THR A 453 -15.14 8.72 1.21
CA THR A 453 -14.51 8.75 -0.13
C THR A 453 -15.13 7.62 -0.95
N TYR A 454 -15.31 7.79 -2.26
CA TYR A 454 -16.13 6.86 -3.05
C TYR A 454 -15.39 5.58 -3.49
N CYS A 455 -14.07 5.51 -3.35
CA CYS A 455 -13.31 4.29 -3.61
C CYS A 455 -13.55 3.19 -2.56
N CYS A 456 -13.82 3.59 -1.32
CA CYS A 456 -13.74 2.74 -0.13
C CYS A 456 -15.03 1.96 0.13
N ILE A 457 -14.93 0.63 0.20
CA ILE A 457 -16.07 -0.28 0.45
C ILE A 457 -16.75 -0.04 1.81
N ASN A 458 -15.97 0.33 2.83
CA ASN A 458 -16.49 0.69 4.15
C ASN A 458 -17.37 1.95 4.12
N CYS A 459 -17.09 2.89 3.20
CA CYS A 459 -17.93 4.07 2.97
C CYS A 459 -19.20 3.71 2.19
N MET A 460 -19.14 2.83 1.19
CA MET A 460 -20.32 2.37 0.47
C MET A 460 -21.32 1.67 1.41
N HIS A 461 -20.82 0.81 2.31
CA HIS A 461 -21.66 0.07 3.26
C HIS A 461 -22.46 0.93 4.25
N VAL A 462 -22.11 2.20 4.48
CA VAL A 462 -22.85 3.09 5.39
C VAL A 462 -23.88 3.97 4.69
N LEU A 463 -23.92 4.00 3.36
CA LEU A 463 -24.91 4.80 2.63
C LEU A 463 -26.38 4.38 2.92
N PRO A 464 -26.73 3.07 3.02
CA PRO A 464 -28.07 2.66 3.45
C PRO A 464 -28.38 3.04 4.91
N ASP A 465 -27.34 3.08 5.76
CA ASP A 465 -27.48 3.50 7.15
C ASP A 465 -27.76 5.01 7.25
N LEU A 466 -27.14 5.83 6.39
CA LEU A 466 -27.40 7.27 6.27
C LEU A 466 -28.80 7.55 5.69
N GLU A 467 -29.20 6.86 4.61
CA GLU A 467 -30.54 7.02 4.02
C GLU A 467 -31.64 6.72 5.07
N PHE A 468 -31.45 5.67 5.89
CA PHE A 468 -32.36 5.37 7.00
C PHE A 468 -32.49 6.55 7.98
N LEU A 469 -31.37 7.17 8.37
CA LEU A 469 -31.36 8.31 9.29
C LEU A 469 -32.01 9.55 8.67
N GLU A 470 -31.68 9.88 7.42
CA GLU A 470 -32.30 10.97 6.67
C GLU A 470 -33.82 10.79 6.58
N LYS A 471 -34.27 9.59 6.20
CA LYS A 471 -35.70 9.25 6.08
C LYS A 471 -36.44 9.28 7.41
N LYS A 472 -35.79 8.84 8.50
CA LYS A 472 -36.37 8.83 9.85
C LYS A 472 -36.52 10.25 10.43
N TYR A 473 -35.53 11.11 10.19
CA TYR A 473 -35.47 12.46 10.77
C TYR A 473 -35.84 13.59 9.80
N LYS A 474 -36.35 13.29 8.59
CA LYS A 474 -36.73 14.26 7.54
C LYS A 474 -37.61 15.45 7.98
N ASP A 475 -38.49 15.24 8.95
CA ASP A 475 -39.43 16.25 9.46
C ASP A 475 -38.91 16.94 10.74
N MET A 476 -37.68 16.61 11.15
CA MET A 476 -36.96 17.15 12.30
C MET A 476 -35.84 18.09 11.82
N PRO A 477 -35.33 18.98 12.68
CA PRO A 477 -34.21 19.87 12.36
C PRO A 477 -32.86 19.13 12.39
N PHE A 478 -32.73 18.15 11.48
CA PHE A 478 -31.58 17.29 11.26
C PHE A 478 -31.10 17.37 9.81
N VAL A 479 -29.79 17.33 9.58
CA VAL A 479 -29.17 17.36 8.24
C VAL A 479 -27.95 16.43 8.22
N VAL A 480 -27.81 15.63 7.17
CA VAL A 480 -26.54 14.97 6.82
C VAL A 480 -25.78 15.86 5.83
N VAL A 481 -24.45 15.95 5.95
CA VAL A 481 -23.56 16.55 4.95
C VAL A 481 -22.41 15.58 4.69
N GLY A 482 -22.29 15.11 3.46
CA GLY A 482 -21.16 14.29 3.03
C GLY A 482 -19.92 15.16 2.80
N VAL A 483 -18.95 15.08 3.69
CA VAL A 483 -17.64 15.74 3.56
C VAL A 483 -16.71 14.82 2.79
N HIS A 484 -16.79 14.88 1.46
CA HIS A 484 -16.02 14.02 0.59
C HIS A 484 -14.52 14.35 0.70
N SER A 485 -13.77 13.46 1.32
CA SER A 485 -12.35 13.61 1.67
C SER A 485 -11.55 12.59 0.87
N ALA A 486 -10.99 13.02 -0.27
CA ALA A 486 -10.42 12.15 -1.31
C ALA A 486 -9.21 11.31 -0.87
N LYS A 487 -9.25 9.97 -1.01
CA LYS A 487 -8.05 9.13 -0.85
C LYS A 487 -7.12 9.27 -2.05
N PHE A 488 -7.64 9.07 -3.26
CA PHE A 488 -6.88 9.10 -4.51
C PHE A 488 -6.94 10.47 -5.19
N ASP A 489 -5.99 10.76 -6.10
CA ASP A 489 -5.91 12.06 -6.76
C ASP A 489 -7.09 12.30 -7.73
N ASN A 490 -7.60 11.25 -8.40
CA ASN A 490 -8.84 11.29 -9.19
C ASN A 490 -10.07 11.67 -8.36
N GLU A 491 -10.14 11.27 -7.09
CA GLU A 491 -11.30 11.55 -6.23
C GLU A 491 -11.41 13.02 -5.81
N LYS A 492 -10.43 13.87 -6.17
CA LYS A 492 -10.48 15.33 -5.99
C LYS A 492 -11.30 16.03 -7.09
N ASP A 493 -11.52 15.36 -8.23
CA ASP A 493 -12.28 15.92 -9.35
C ASP A 493 -13.79 15.93 -9.09
N LEU A 494 -14.42 17.07 -9.37
CA LEU A 494 -15.85 17.27 -9.07
C LEU A 494 -16.78 16.43 -9.98
N GLU A 495 -16.41 16.16 -11.24
CA GLU A 495 -17.21 15.30 -12.12
C GLU A 495 -17.11 13.83 -11.70
N ALA A 496 -15.95 13.41 -11.18
CA ALA A 496 -15.75 12.09 -10.61
C ALA A 496 -16.60 11.90 -9.34
N ILE A 497 -16.58 12.86 -8.41
CA ILE A 497 -17.46 12.86 -7.22
C ILE A 497 -18.94 12.93 -7.63
N ARG A 498 -19.32 13.78 -8.60
CA ARG A 498 -20.71 13.82 -9.12
C ARG A 498 -21.12 12.47 -9.68
N SER A 499 -20.23 11.82 -10.44
CA SER A 499 -20.48 10.48 -10.97
C SER A 499 -20.66 9.45 -9.85
N ALA A 500 -19.94 9.56 -8.73
CA ALA A 500 -20.16 8.73 -7.55
C ALA A 500 -21.48 9.04 -6.83
N VAL A 501 -21.84 10.31 -6.63
CA VAL A 501 -23.13 10.75 -6.05
C VAL A 501 -24.30 10.19 -6.88
N LEU A 502 -24.22 10.28 -8.21
CA LEU A 502 -25.20 9.73 -9.14
C LEU A 502 -25.19 8.20 -9.18
N ARG A 503 -24.02 7.57 -9.01
CA ARG A 503 -23.89 6.12 -8.93
C ARG A 503 -24.58 5.62 -7.66
N TYR A 504 -24.12 6.00 -6.47
CA TYR A 504 -24.63 5.47 -5.21
C TYR A 504 -25.98 6.07 -4.77
N GLY A 505 -26.49 7.09 -5.48
CA GLY A 505 -27.84 7.63 -5.25
C GLY A 505 -27.91 8.62 -4.09
N ILE A 506 -26.79 9.21 -3.69
CA ILE A 506 -26.66 10.11 -2.53
C ILE A 506 -27.56 11.34 -2.70
N THR A 507 -28.38 11.65 -1.70
CA THR A 507 -29.35 12.77 -1.74
C THR A 507 -29.12 13.90 -0.74
N HIS A 508 -28.25 13.73 0.25
CA HIS A 508 -27.79 14.83 1.09
C HIS A 508 -26.82 15.76 0.35
N PRO A 509 -26.62 17.01 0.81
CA PRO A 509 -25.52 17.87 0.40
C PRO A 509 -24.16 17.15 0.49
N VAL A 510 -23.34 17.31 -0.53
CA VAL A 510 -21.95 16.83 -0.54
C VAL A 510 -21.02 18.02 -0.80
N VAL A 511 -19.96 18.15 -0.01
CA VAL A 511 -18.89 19.13 -0.21
C VAL A 511 -17.60 18.41 -0.62
N ASN A 512 -16.92 18.95 -1.63
CA ASN A 512 -15.60 18.45 -2.04
C ASN A 512 -14.52 19.02 -1.11
N ASP A 513 -14.15 18.28 -0.05
CA ASP A 513 -12.97 18.53 0.79
C ASP A 513 -11.78 17.69 0.28
N GLY A 514 -11.52 17.71 -1.03
CA GLY A 514 -10.46 16.92 -1.68
C GLY A 514 -9.04 17.22 -1.19
N ASP A 515 -8.82 18.41 -0.61
CA ASP A 515 -7.58 18.78 0.09
C ASP A 515 -7.58 18.41 1.59
N MET A 516 -8.70 17.90 2.13
CA MET A 516 -8.86 17.37 3.50
C MET A 516 -8.68 18.39 4.62
N TYR A 517 -9.19 19.61 4.42
CA TYR A 517 -9.13 20.66 5.42
C TYR A 517 -10.00 20.37 6.64
N LEU A 518 -11.29 20.03 6.46
CA LEU A 518 -12.19 19.70 7.58
C LEU A 518 -11.75 18.40 8.27
N TRP A 519 -11.30 17.41 7.49
CA TRP A 519 -10.76 16.14 7.99
C TRP A 519 -9.65 16.39 9.02
N ARG A 520 -8.63 17.19 8.65
CA ARG A 520 -7.52 17.52 9.55
C ARG A 520 -7.93 18.41 10.72
N GLU A 521 -8.78 19.41 10.48
CA GLU A 521 -9.24 20.32 11.52
C GLU A 521 -10.18 19.67 12.56
N LEU A 522 -10.87 18.57 12.24
CA LEU A 522 -11.63 17.81 13.24
C LEU A 522 -10.83 16.68 13.89
N GLY A 523 -9.68 16.30 13.35
CA GLY A 523 -8.88 15.21 13.88
C GLY A 523 -9.39 13.84 13.43
N VAL A 524 -9.87 13.74 12.19
CA VAL A 524 -10.31 12.48 11.56
C VAL A 524 -9.09 11.66 11.14
N SER A 525 -9.23 10.33 11.11
CA SER A 525 -8.16 9.39 10.75
C SER A 525 -8.66 8.04 10.21
N SER A 526 -9.92 7.95 9.78
CA SER A 526 -10.53 6.69 9.32
C SER A 526 -11.73 6.99 8.43
N TRP A 527 -11.91 6.18 7.39
CA TRP A 527 -13.08 6.20 6.53
C TRP A 527 -13.99 5.00 6.81
N PRO A 528 -15.31 5.19 6.97
CA PRO A 528 -15.98 6.46 7.21
C PRO A 528 -15.73 6.97 8.64
N THR A 529 -15.90 8.27 8.86
CA THR A 529 -16.03 8.85 10.21
C THR A 529 -17.19 9.83 10.27
N PHE A 530 -18.04 9.68 11.28
CA PHE A 530 -19.18 10.56 11.51
C PHE A 530 -18.89 11.57 12.61
N ALA A 531 -19.08 12.87 12.35
CA ALA A 531 -19.01 13.91 13.37
C ALA A 531 -20.40 14.53 13.59
N LEU A 532 -20.97 14.33 14.78
CA LEU A 532 -22.27 14.91 15.14
C LEU A 532 -22.07 16.31 15.73
N VAL A 533 -22.77 17.29 15.20
CA VAL A 533 -22.66 18.71 15.54
C VAL A 533 -23.99 19.25 16.05
N GLY A 534 -23.96 20.02 17.13
CA GLY A 534 -25.13 20.66 17.71
C GLY A 534 -25.56 21.93 16.98
N PRO A 535 -26.77 22.45 17.27
CA PRO A 535 -27.35 23.64 16.62
C PRO A 535 -26.59 24.95 16.86
N ASN A 536 -25.62 24.92 17.78
CA ASN A 536 -24.69 25.97 18.13
C ASN A 536 -23.33 25.86 17.40
N GLY A 537 -23.14 24.89 16.50
CA GLY A 537 -21.88 24.63 15.80
C GLY A 537 -20.83 23.90 16.65
N LYS A 538 -21.22 23.34 17.80
CA LYS A 538 -20.32 22.59 18.69
C LYS A 538 -20.30 21.11 18.34
N LEU A 539 -19.12 20.51 18.33
CA LEU A 539 -18.95 19.06 18.17
C LEU A 539 -19.50 18.33 19.40
N ILE A 540 -20.44 17.41 19.17
CA ILE A 540 -21.03 16.53 20.20
C ILE A 540 -20.24 15.24 20.32
N ALA A 541 -19.91 14.60 19.19
CA ALA A 541 -19.22 13.32 19.15
C ALA A 541 -18.53 13.10 17.81
N GLN A 542 -17.54 12.20 17.79
CA GLN A 542 -17.04 11.56 16.58
C GLN A 542 -17.16 10.04 16.73
N ILE A 543 -17.53 9.34 15.65
CA ILE A 543 -17.71 7.89 15.60
C ILE A 543 -17.07 7.37 14.31
N ALA A 544 -16.02 6.56 14.41
CA ALA A 544 -15.33 5.99 13.27
C ALA A 544 -15.79 4.57 12.92
N GLY A 545 -15.64 4.22 11.64
CA GLY A 545 -15.91 2.92 11.06
C GLY A 545 -17.38 2.65 10.72
N GLU A 546 -17.60 1.58 9.97
CA GLU A 546 -18.93 1.12 9.55
C GLU A 546 -19.72 0.40 10.67
N GLY A 547 -21.00 0.09 10.40
CA GLY A 547 -21.87 -0.66 11.31
C GLY A 547 -22.41 0.15 12.51
N ARG A 548 -22.35 1.49 12.42
CA ARG A 548 -22.62 2.40 13.55
C ARG A 548 -24.06 2.92 13.65
N ARG A 549 -24.98 2.55 12.74
CA ARG A 549 -26.33 3.12 12.68
C ARG A 549 -27.08 3.20 14.00
N LYS A 550 -27.05 2.16 14.84
CA LYS A 550 -27.77 2.18 16.14
C LYS A 550 -27.22 3.25 17.09
N ASP A 551 -25.90 3.44 17.09
CA ASP A 551 -25.24 4.42 17.95
C ASP A 551 -25.47 5.85 17.42
N LEU A 552 -25.44 6.02 16.09
CA LEU A 552 -25.83 7.27 15.42
C LEU A 552 -27.29 7.63 15.71
N ASP A 553 -28.22 6.70 15.52
CA ASP A 553 -29.67 6.88 15.70
C ASP A 553 -30.02 7.32 17.13
N ASP A 554 -29.52 6.60 18.14
CA ASP A 554 -29.79 6.92 19.54
C ASP A 554 -29.16 8.26 19.96
N LEU A 555 -27.98 8.61 19.41
CA LEU A 555 -27.29 9.87 19.71
C LEU A 555 -27.93 11.09 19.02
N ILE A 556 -28.39 10.94 17.77
CA ILE A 556 -29.16 11.97 17.04
C ILE A 556 -30.48 12.23 17.77
N GLU A 557 -31.19 11.18 18.20
CA GLU A 557 -32.43 11.32 18.97
C GLU A 557 -32.19 12.07 20.29
N ALA A 558 -31.13 11.72 21.01
CA ALA A 558 -30.73 12.40 22.25
C ALA A 558 -30.39 13.89 22.02
N ALA A 559 -29.67 14.22 20.95
CA ALA A 559 -29.35 15.59 20.58
C ALA A 559 -30.62 16.41 20.27
N LEU A 560 -31.52 15.87 19.45
CA LEU A 560 -32.80 16.51 19.12
C LEU A 560 -33.67 16.72 20.37
N ILE A 561 -33.76 15.74 21.27
CA ILE A 561 -34.48 15.87 22.55
C ILE A 561 -33.88 16.96 23.43
N HIS A 562 -32.56 16.96 23.61
CA HIS A 562 -31.84 17.91 24.48
C HIS A 562 -31.95 19.35 23.97
N TYR A 563 -31.61 19.60 22.71
CA TYR A 563 -31.64 20.95 22.14
C TYR A 563 -33.07 21.45 21.87
N GLY A 564 -34.03 20.54 21.64
CA GLY A 564 -35.45 20.86 21.60
C GLY A 564 -35.97 21.38 22.95
N ARG A 565 -35.61 20.72 24.06
CA ARG A 565 -35.90 21.22 25.42
C ARG A 565 -35.28 22.59 25.69
N LYS A 566 -34.10 22.88 25.13
CA LYS A 566 -33.45 24.21 25.19
C LYS A 566 -34.03 25.25 24.21
N LYS A 567 -34.95 24.88 23.31
CA LYS A 567 -35.49 25.74 22.23
C LYS A 567 -34.40 26.35 21.34
N LEU A 568 -33.34 25.58 21.06
CA LEU A 568 -32.23 25.99 20.18
C LEU A 568 -32.35 25.46 18.75
N LEU A 569 -33.46 24.78 18.42
CA LEU A 569 -33.65 24.13 17.12
C LEU A 569 -34.47 24.99 16.15
N ASP A 570 -34.10 24.94 14.87
CA ASP A 570 -34.74 25.64 13.76
C ASP A 570 -35.08 24.66 12.62
N SER A 571 -36.37 24.50 12.34
CA SER A 571 -36.91 23.60 11.31
C SER A 571 -36.94 24.19 9.89
N THR A 572 -36.43 25.40 9.66
CA THR A 572 -36.37 26.02 8.32
C THR A 572 -35.59 25.13 7.34
N PRO A 573 -36.17 24.60 6.25
CA PRO A 573 -35.47 23.68 5.36
C PRO A 573 -34.23 24.30 4.69
N ILE A 574 -33.20 23.49 4.42
CA ILE A 574 -32.05 23.91 3.61
C ILE A 574 -32.36 23.82 2.11
N PRO A 575 -31.76 24.66 1.24
CA PRO A 575 -31.91 24.54 -0.21
C PRO A 575 -31.21 23.28 -0.75
N ILE A 576 -31.98 22.38 -1.35
CA ILE A 576 -31.49 21.16 -2.01
C ILE A 576 -31.73 21.26 -3.52
N ASN A 577 -30.73 20.87 -4.31
CA ASN A 577 -30.78 20.77 -5.77
C ASN A 577 -30.03 19.51 -6.22
N LEU A 578 -30.74 18.38 -6.33
CA LEU A 578 -30.11 17.07 -6.52
C LEU A 578 -29.50 16.91 -7.92
N GLU A 579 -28.25 16.43 -7.99
CA GLU A 579 -27.52 16.20 -9.25
C GLU A 579 -28.29 15.29 -10.22
N LYS A 580 -29.07 14.34 -9.69
CA LYS A 580 -29.85 13.38 -10.48
C LYS A 580 -30.95 14.01 -11.35
N TYR A 581 -31.30 15.27 -11.13
CA TYR A 581 -32.23 16.03 -11.98
C TYR A 581 -31.51 16.93 -13.00
N ASN A 582 -30.19 17.07 -12.87
CA ASN A 582 -29.38 18.01 -13.65
C ASN A 582 -28.51 17.33 -14.72
N ASP A 583 -28.33 16.00 -14.66
CA ASP A 583 -27.57 15.23 -15.65
C ASP A 583 -28.49 14.56 -16.71
N PRO A 584 -28.54 15.07 -17.95
CA PRO A 584 -29.37 14.49 -19.01
C PRO A 584 -28.89 13.11 -19.48
N ARG A 585 -27.61 12.74 -19.24
CA ARG A 585 -27.06 11.44 -19.65
C ARG A 585 -27.83 10.27 -19.03
N LEU A 586 -28.35 10.47 -17.82
CA LEU A 586 -29.14 9.50 -17.06
C LEU A 586 -30.48 9.15 -17.72
N LEU A 587 -30.98 10.00 -18.63
CA LEU A 587 -32.25 9.80 -19.34
C LEU A 587 -32.06 9.28 -20.77
N THR A 588 -30.87 9.44 -21.37
CA THR A 588 -30.62 9.16 -22.79
C THR A 588 -29.71 7.97 -23.06
N SER A 589 -28.94 7.52 -22.07
CA SER A 589 -28.01 6.40 -22.24
C SER A 589 -28.71 5.04 -22.10
N PRO A 590 -28.45 4.04 -22.98
CA PRO A 590 -29.01 2.69 -22.85
C PRO A 590 -28.40 1.91 -21.68
N LEU A 591 -27.20 2.30 -21.22
CA LEU A 591 -26.49 1.74 -20.07
C LEU A 591 -26.25 2.83 -19.02
N LYS A 592 -26.19 2.46 -17.75
CA LYS A 592 -26.02 3.38 -16.63
C LYS A 592 -25.04 2.78 -15.63
N PHE A 593 -23.85 3.39 -15.57
CA PHE A 593 -22.69 2.91 -14.80
C PHE A 593 -22.45 1.40 -14.92
N PRO A 594 -22.24 0.86 -16.14
CA PRO A 594 -21.94 -0.56 -16.32
C PRO A 594 -20.62 -0.92 -15.62
N GLY A 595 -20.63 -1.97 -14.81
CA GLY A 595 -19.52 -2.33 -13.92
C GLY A 595 -18.49 -3.25 -14.55
N LYS A 596 -18.96 -4.35 -15.18
CA LYS A 596 -18.13 -5.40 -15.78
C LYS A 596 -18.73 -5.92 -17.07
N LEU A 597 -17.94 -6.70 -17.78
CA LEU A 597 -18.31 -7.40 -19.00
C LEU A 597 -17.73 -8.82 -19.01
N GLU A 598 -18.38 -9.72 -19.72
CA GLU A 598 -17.93 -11.09 -19.97
C GLU A 598 -18.31 -11.49 -21.41
N VAL A 599 -17.50 -12.34 -22.05
CA VAL A 599 -17.56 -12.58 -23.50
C VAL A 599 -17.76 -14.06 -23.82
N ASP A 600 -18.80 -14.34 -24.61
CA ASP A 600 -19.01 -15.63 -25.26
C ASP A 600 -18.76 -15.49 -26.76
N VAL A 601 -17.51 -15.76 -27.15
CA VAL A 601 -17.05 -15.73 -28.55
C VAL A 601 -17.72 -16.83 -29.39
N VAL A 602 -18.14 -17.94 -28.79
CA VAL A 602 -18.68 -19.10 -29.52
C VAL A 602 -20.07 -18.81 -30.06
N ASN A 603 -20.93 -18.17 -29.27
CA ASN A 603 -22.31 -17.85 -29.68
C ASN A 603 -22.53 -16.36 -30.02
N ASN A 604 -21.43 -15.61 -30.23
CA ASN A 604 -21.44 -14.18 -30.52
C ASN A 604 -22.30 -13.40 -29.51
N ARG A 605 -21.90 -13.43 -28.23
CA ARG A 605 -22.55 -12.71 -27.12
C ARG A 605 -21.53 -11.91 -26.29
N LEU A 606 -21.95 -10.72 -25.89
CA LEU A 606 -21.31 -9.90 -24.86
C LEU A 606 -22.33 -9.69 -23.72
N PHE A 607 -21.96 -10.12 -22.53
CA PHE A 607 -22.71 -9.91 -21.30
C PHE A 607 -22.19 -8.64 -20.61
N ILE A 608 -23.09 -7.76 -20.19
CA ILE A 608 -22.78 -6.47 -19.57
C ILE A 608 -23.55 -6.37 -18.26
N SER A 609 -22.88 -6.13 -17.14
CA SER A 609 -23.57 -5.79 -15.89
C SER A 609 -23.91 -4.31 -15.89
N ASP A 610 -25.16 -3.99 -16.21
CA ASP A 610 -25.69 -2.63 -16.31
C ASP A 610 -26.11 -2.15 -14.91
N SER A 611 -25.09 -1.95 -14.05
CA SER A 611 -25.22 -1.97 -12.59
C SER A 611 -26.29 -1.01 -12.06
N ASN A 612 -26.35 0.24 -12.53
CA ASN A 612 -27.33 1.22 -12.06
C ASN A 612 -28.70 1.17 -12.78
N HIS A 613 -28.90 0.18 -13.66
CA HIS A 613 -30.20 -0.32 -14.09
C HIS A 613 -30.51 -1.70 -13.50
N ASN A 614 -29.73 -2.20 -12.53
CA ASN A 614 -30.01 -3.43 -11.76
C ASN A 614 -30.32 -4.66 -12.63
N ARG A 615 -29.61 -4.80 -13.75
CA ARG A 615 -29.86 -5.87 -14.75
C ARG A 615 -28.57 -6.31 -15.43
N ILE A 616 -28.63 -7.48 -16.08
CA ILE A 616 -27.64 -7.91 -17.06
C ILE A 616 -28.18 -7.66 -18.46
N VAL A 617 -27.39 -7.02 -19.32
CA VAL A 617 -27.71 -6.78 -20.74
C VAL A 617 -26.88 -7.74 -21.59
N VAL A 618 -27.52 -8.37 -22.57
CA VAL A 618 -26.85 -9.26 -23.53
C VAL A 618 -26.92 -8.64 -24.92
N THR A 619 -25.76 -8.43 -25.52
CA THR A 619 -25.59 -7.95 -26.90
C THR A 619 -24.88 -9.01 -27.73
N ASP A 620 -24.81 -8.85 -29.06
CA ASP A 620 -23.76 -9.50 -29.85
C ASP A 620 -22.46 -8.68 -29.84
N LEU A 621 -21.39 -9.20 -30.42
CA LEU A 621 -20.08 -8.52 -30.42
C LEU A 621 -20.02 -7.28 -31.33
N ASP A 622 -21.04 -7.07 -32.17
CA ASP A 622 -21.25 -5.85 -32.95
C ASP A 622 -22.06 -4.79 -32.15
N GLY A 623 -22.53 -5.12 -30.95
CA GLY A 623 -23.27 -4.26 -30.04
C GLY A 623 -24.80 -4.26 -30.24
N ASN A 624 -25.35 -5.15 -31.07
CA ASN A 624 -26.81 -5.24 -31.23
C ASN A 624 -27.42 -5.90 -29.99
N PHE A 625 -28.47 -5.29 -29.44
CA PHE A 625 -29.22 -5.84 -28.30
C PHE A 625 -29.87 -7.18 -28.65
N LYS A 626 -29.62 -8.21 -27.82
CA LYS A 626 -30.24 -9.54 -27.92
C LYS A 626 -31.34 -9.71 -26.86
N MET A 627 -31.02 -9.46 -25.59
CA MET A 627 -31.95 -9.61 -24.46
C MET A 627 -31.45 -8.89 -23.19
N GLN A 628 -32.28 -8.86 -22.15
CA GLN A 628 -31.91 -8.45 -20.80
C GLN A 628 -32.37 -9.51 -19.78
N ILE A 629 -31.71 -9.55 -18.62
CA ILE A 629 -32.11 -10.35 -17.46
C ILE A 629 -32.18 -9.41 -16.26
N GLY A 630 -33.33 -9.34 -15.59
CA GLY A 630 -33.60 -8.41 -14.50
C GLY A 630 -34.87 -7.59 -14.75
N SER A 631 -35.80 -7.66 -13.81
CA SER A 631 -37.13 -7.08 -13.89
C SER A 631 -37.13 -5.58 -13.58
N THR A 632 -37.76 -4.78 -14.43
CA THR A 632 -38.14 -3.37 -14.20
C THR A 632 -37.03 -2.35 -13.87
N GLY A 633 -35.77 -2.75 -13.68
CA GLY A 633 -34.64 -1.87 -13.36
C GLY A 633 -34.60 -1.36 -11.92
N GLU A 634 -35.58 -1.76 -11.09
CA GLU A 634 -35.59 -1.53 -9.65
C GLU A 634 -34.58 -2.43 -8.95
N GLU A 635 -33.99 -1.95 -7.86
CA GLU A 635 -33.11 -2.75 -7.01
C GLU A 635 -33.92 -3.81 -6.23
N GLY A 636 -33.36 -5.00 -6.06
CA GLY A 636 -33.97 -6.02 -5.21
C GLY A 636 -33.26 -7.37 -5.28
N PHE A 637 -33.72 -8.29 -4.44
CA PHE A 637 -33.14 -9.63 -4.28
C PHE A 637 -34.21 -10.69 -4.52
N ARG A 638 -34.49 -11.01 -5.79
CA ARG A 638 -35.50 -11.99 -6.20
C ARG A 638 -34.93 -12.96 -7.24
N ASP A 639 -35.12 -14.24 -7.00
CA ASP A 639 -34.90 -15.34 -7.95
C ASP A 639 -36.17 -15.59 -8.79
N GLY A 640 -36.03 -16.18 -9.98
CA GLY A 640 -37.14 -16.44 -10.90
C GLY A 640 -36.76 -16.23 -12.36
N SER A 641 -37.77 -16.24 -13.25
CA SER A 641 -37.56 -16.04 -14.69
C SER A 641 -36.83 -14.72 -15.00
N PHE A 642 -36.27 -14.59 -16.20
CA PHE A 642 -35.51 -13.39 -16.57
C PHE A 642 -36.28 -12.06 -16.42
N ASP A 643 -37.61 -12.09 -16.55
CA ASP A 643 -38.53 -10.95 -16.36
C ASP A 643 -39.02 -10.77 -14.91
N GLU A 644 -38.69 -11.67 -13.98
CA GLU A 644 -39.07 -11.63 -12.56
C GLU A 644 -37.88 -11.43 -11.62
N ALA A 645 -36.69 -11.88 -12.02
CA ALA A 645 -35.47 -11.76 -11.24
C ALA A 645 -35.15 -10.30 -10.91
N MET A 646 -34.51 -10.05 -9.77
CA MET A 646 -34.03 -8.72 -9.39
C MET A 646 -32.58 -8.81 -8.91
N PHE A 647 -31.79 -7.78 -9.24
CA PHE A 647 -30.41 -7.60 -8.80
C PHE A 647 -30.28 -6.27 -8.05
N ASN A 648 -29.13 -6.05 -7.41
CA ASN A 648 -28.79 -4.77 -6.81
C ASN A 648 -27.32 -4.44 -7.11
N ARG A 649 -27.12 -3.56 -8.10
CA ARG A 649 -25.82 -3.14 -8.65
C ARG A 649 -24.85 -4.30 -8.97
N PRO A 650 -25.26 -5.28 -9.80
CA PRO A 650 -24.39 -6.40 -10.16
C PRO A 650 -23.07 -5.91 -10.78
N GLN A 651 -21.96 -6.57 -10.45
CA GLN A 651 -20.61 -6.30 -10.94
C GLN A 651 -20.11 -7.51 -11.74
N GLY A 652 -19.20 -8.32 -11.18
CA GLY A 652 -18.54 -9.47 -11.81
C GLY A 652 -19.43 -10.42 -12.56
N LEU A 653 -18.91 -10.93 -13.68
CA LEU A 653 -19.56 -11.90 -14.56
C LEU A 653 -18.55 -12.98 -14.94
N ALA A 654 -18.94 -14.26 -14.87
CA ALA A 654 -18.11 -15.38 -15.31
C ALA A 654 -18.94 -16.41 -16.09
N TYR A 655 -18.53 -16.75 -17.31
CA TYR A 655 -19.32 -17.58 -18.21
C TYR A 655 -18.84 -19.03 -18.32
N ASN A 656 -19.78 -19.98 -18.21
CA ASN A 656 -19.56 -21.41 -18.43
C ASN A 656 -20.19 -21.86 -19.75
N ALA A 657 -19.40 -21.79 -20.82
CA ALA A 657 -19.80 -22.16 -22.18
C ALA A 657 -20.26 -23.61 -22.36
N LYS A 658 -19.92 -24.53 -21.45
CA LYS A 658 -20.29 -25.95 -21.54
C LYS A 658 -21.72 -26.21 -21.05
N LYS A 659 -22.21 -25.42 -20.09
CA LYS A 659 -23.54 -25.55 -19.49
C LYS A 659 -24.50 -24.41 -19.87
N ASP A 660 -24.00 -23.41 -20.61
CA ASP A 660 -24.65 -22.13 -20.89
C ASP A 660 -25.14 -21.40 -19.62
N LEU A 661 -24.23 -21.26 -18.66
CA LEU A 661 -24.49 -20.60 -17.37
C LEU A 661 -23.62 -19.36 -17.19
N LEU A 662 -24.17 -18.31 -16.59
CA LEU A 662 -23.43 -17.10 -16.22
C LEU A 662 -23.53 -16.87 -14.70
N TYR A 663 -22.37 -16.90 -14.04
CA TYR A 663 -22.26 -16.54 -12.62
C TYR A 663 -22.17 -15.02 -12.49
N VAL A 664 -22.88 -14.44 -11.52
CA VAL A 664 -22.98 -12.99 -11.32
C VAL A 664 -22.66 -12.65 -9.87
N ALA A 665 -21.71 -11.73 -9.68
CA ALA A 665 -21.48 -11.07 -8.40
C ALA A 665 -22.51 -9.94 -8.24
N ASP A 666 -23.49 -10.15 -7.37
CA ASP A 666 -24.61 -9.24 -7.13
C ASP A 666 -24.34 -8.45 -5.86
N THR A 667 -23.57 -7.37 -6.03
CA THR A 667 -22.67 -6.81 -5.01
C THR A 667 -23.40 -6.22 -3.80
N GLU A 668 -24.42 -5.37 -4.01
CA GLU A 668 -25.18 -4.75 -2.90
C GLU A 668 -26.24 -5.70 -2.31
N ASN A 669 -26.59 -6.78 -3.02
CA ASN A 669 -27.32 -7.91 -2.41
C ASN A 669 -26.38 -8.84 -1.63
N HIS A 670 -25.07 -8.58 -1.68
CA HIS A 670 -24.00 -9.41 -1.11
C HIS A 670 -24.19 -10.89 -1.45
N ALA A 671 -24.42 -11.18 -2.73
CA ALA A 671 -24.82 -12.50 -3.20
C ALA A 671 -24.06 -12.96 -4.46
N LEU A 672 -23.93 -14.28 -4.60
CA LEU A 672 -23.54 -14.94 -5.85
C LEU A 672 -24.82 -15.47 -6.51
N ARG A 673 -25.13 -15.01 -7.72
CA ARG A 673 -26.29 -15.45 -8.50
C ARG A 673 -25.84 -16.30 -9.68
N LEU A 674 -26.75 -17.11 -10.20
CA LEU A 674 -26.59 -17.88 -11.43
C LEU A 674 -27.72 -17.54 -12.39
N ILE A 675 -27.37 -17.17 -13.61
CA ILE A 675 -28.29 -17.06 -14.74
C ILE A 675 -28.12 -18.34 -15.57
N ASP A 676 -29.22 -19.05 -15.78
CA ASP A 676 -29.29 -20.25 -16.60
C ASP A 676 -29.99 -19.92 -17.94
N PHE A 677 -29.26 -20.00 -19.05
CA PHE A 677 -29.79 -19.70 -20.38
C PHE A 677 -30.53 -20.88 -21.03
N VAL A 678 -30.49 -22.08 -20.43
CA VAL A 678 -31.25 -23.25 -20.89
C VAL A 678 -32.63 -23.27 -20.25
N ASP A 679 -32.70 -23.01 -18.94
CA ASP A 679 -33.94 -22.99 -18.15
C ASP A 679 -34.58 -21.58 -18.06
N GLU A 680 -33.95 -20.55 -18.65
CA GLU A 680 -34.37 -19.13 -18.66
C GLU A 680 -34.67 -18.55 -17.26
N ASN A 681 -33.84 -18.91 -16.28
CA ASN A 681 -34.10 -18.71 -14.85
C ASN A 681 -32.87 -18.15 -14.10
N VAL A 682 -33.10 -17.37 -13.05
CA VAL A 682 -32.07 -16.84 -12.15
C VAL A 682 -32.24 -17.43 -10.75
N ARG A 683 -31.15 -17.95 -10.18
CA ARG A 683 -31.13 -18.50 -8.82
C ARG A 683 -29.94 -18.05 -8.00
N THR A 684 -30.11 -17.96 -6.68
CA THR A 684 -29.03 -17.65 -5.74
C THR A 684 -28.18 -18.89 -5.43
N LEU A 685 -26.86 -18.73 -5.44
CA LEU A 685 -25.87 -19.76 -5.08
C LEU A 685 -25.32 -19.58 -3.66
N ALA A 686 -25.14 -18.33 -3.24
CA ALA A 686 -24.70 -17.94 -1.90
C ALA A 686 -25.12 -16.48 -1.61
N GLY A 687 -25.24 -16.12 -0.33
CA GLY A 687 -25.79 -14.84 0.11
C GLY A 687 -27.31 -14.85 0.29
N ASN A 688 -27.84 -13.85 1.01
CA ASN A 688 -29.26 -13.76 1.37
C ASN A 688 -29.84 -12.34 1.26
N GLY A 689 -29.15 -11.39 0.61
CA GLY A 689 -29.54 -9.99 0.57
C GLY A 689 -29.04 -9.14 1.75
N THR A 690 -28.18 -9.67 2.63
CA THR A 690 -27.65 -8.95 3.80
C THR A 690 -26.13 -9.08 3.93
N LYS A 691 -25.47 -8.01 4.40
CA LYS A 691 -24.01 -7.96 4.53
C LYS A 691 -23.51 -8.97 5.57
N GLY A 692 -22.62 -9.86 5.15
CA GLY A 692 -21.95 -10.84 6.00
C GLY A 692 -20.76 -10.29 6.80
N SER A 693 -20.49 -10.93 7.93
CA SER A 693 -19.31 -10.69 8.78
C SER A 693 -18.53 -11.98 9.09
N ASP A 694 -18.74 -13.03 8.28
CA ASP A 694 -18.10 -14.34 8.40
C ASP A 694 -16.85 -14.40 7.50
N TYR A 695 -15.67 -14.51 8.11
CA TYR A 695 -14.37 -14.49 7.42
C TYR A 695 -13.84 -15.89 7.05
N GLN A 696 -14.61 -16.97 7.32
CA GLN A 696 -14.21 -18.35 7.07
C GLN A 696 -15.12 -19.02 6.03
N GLY A 697 -16.44 -18.89 6.22
CA GLY A 697 -17.45 -19.59 5.44
C GLY A 697 -17.44 -21.10 5.64
N GLY A 698 -17.90 -21.83 4.61
CA GLY A 698 -18.12 -23.27 4.63
C GLY A 698 -19.60 -23.68 4.67
N GLN A 699 -20.52 -22.71 4.56
CA GLN A 699 -21.95 -22.96 4.39
C GLN A 699 -22.35 -22.97 2.90
N SER A 700 -23.62 -23.25 2.59
CA SER A 700 -24.14 -23.39 1.22
C SER A 700 -25.45 -22.62 1.04
N GLY A 701 -25.67 -22.02 -0.13
CA GLY A 701 -26.90 -21.26 -0.38
C GLY A 701 -27.05 -20.05 0.54
N SER A 702 -28.28 -19.73 0.92
CA SER A 702 -28.62 -18.56 1.73
C SER A 702 -28.14 -18.60 3.19
N THR A 703 -27.52 -19.69 3.65
CA THR A 703 -26.88 -19.74 4.98
C THR A 703 -25.43 -19.26 4.95
N GLN A 704 -24.77 -19.23 3.79
CA GLN A 704 -23.51 -18.50 3.64
C GLN A 704 -23.81 -17.03 3.38
N LEU A 705 -23.42 -16.16 4.32
CA LEU A 705 -23.39 -14.72 4.07
C LEU A 705 -22.08 -14.37 3.35
N LEU A 706 -22.15 -13.43 2.40
CA LEU A 706 -21.00 -12.85 1.72
C LEU A 706 -20.93 -11.35 2.04
N ASN A 707 -19.84 -10.68 1.67
CA ASN A 707 -19.67 -9.26 1.90
C ASN A 707 -19.12 -8.58 0.64
N SER A 708 -20.05 -8.06 -0.17
CA SER A 708 -19.77 -7.29 -1.39
C SER A 708 -18.83 -8.03 -2.36
N PRO A 709 -19.29 -9.17 -2.93
CA PRO A 709 -18.56 -9.84 -4.01
C PRO A 709 -18.51 -8.90 -5.21
N TRP A 710 -17.32 -8.69 -5.77
CA TRP A 710 -17.08 -7.64 -6.76
C TRP A 710 -16.73 -8.18 -8.13
N ASP A 711 -15.97 -9.28 -8.18
CA ASP A 711 -15.65 -9.97 -9.42
C ASP A 711 -15.66 -11.48 -9.25
N VAL A 712 -15.85 -12.21 -10.35
CA VAL A 712 -15.87 -13.68 -10.37
C VAL A 712 -15.14 -14.23 -11.59
N CYS A 713 -14.56 -15.42 -11.45
CA CYS A 713 -14.07 -16.19 -12.60
C CYS A 713 -14.32 -17.69 -12.39
N PHE A 714 -14.61 -18.41 -13.48
CA PHE A 714 -14.99 -19.83 -13.44
C PHE A 714 -13.85 -20.76 -13.87
N GLU A 715 -13.57 -21.76 -13.05
CA GLU A 715 -12.56 -22.81 -13.25
C GLU A 715 -13.28 -24.12 -13.67
N PRO A 716 -13.13 -24.59 -14.92
CA PRO A 716 -13.99 -25.62 -15.50
C PRO A 716 -13.62 -27.08 -15.16
N VAL A 717 -12.46 -27.34 -14.56
CA VAL A 717 -11.97 -28.70 -14.25
C VAL A 717 -12.54 -29.20 -12.92
N ASN A 718 -12.50 -28.39 -11.88
CA ASN A 718 -13.07 -28.71 -10.56
C ASN A 718 -14.46 -28.07 -10.35
N GLU A 719 -14.97 -27.36 -11.36
CA GLU A 719 -16.23 -26.59 -11.36
C GLU A 719 -16.33 -25.57 -10.20
N ILE A 720 -15.25 -24.81 -9.98
CA ILE A 720 -15.11 -23.79 -8.93
C ILE A 720 -15.36 -22.40 -9.53
N VAL A 721 -16.15 -21.57 -8.83
CA VAL A 721 -16.20 -20.13 -9.05
C VAL A 721 -15.31 -19.45 -8.01
N TYR A 722 -14.25 -18.76 -8.44
CA TYR A 722 -13.50 -17.88 -7.55
C TYR A 722 -14.20 -16.52 -7.49
N ILE A 723 -14.16 -15.88 -6.33
CA ILE A 723 -14.88 -14.64 -6.02
C ILE A 723 -13.90 -13.64 -5.38
N ALA A 724 -13.77 -12.47 -5.97
CA ALA A 724 -13.09 -11.33 -5.35
C ALA A 724 -14.04 -10.68 -4.34
N MET A 725 -13.81 -10.92 -3.04
CA MET A 725 -14.67 -10.48 -1.94
C MET A 725 -14.18 -9.14 -1.40
N ALA A 726 -14.58 -8.05 -2.05
CA ALA A 726 -14.07 -6.71 -1.78
C ALA A 726 -14.30 -6.27 -0.33
N GLY A 727 -15.50 -6.50 0.22
CA GLY A 727 -15.90 -6.06 1.56
C GLY A 727 -15.31 -6.86 2.72
N GLN A 728 -14.55 -7.93 2.44
CA GLN A 728 -13.80 -8.72 3.42
C GLN A 728 -12.30 -8.81 3.10
N HIS A 729 -11.86 -8.16 2.02
CA HIS A 729 -10.46 -8.14 1.60
C HIS A 729 -9.89 -9.57 1.43
N GLN A 730 -10.67 -10.44 0.78
CA GLN A 730 -10.38 -11.87 0.62
C GLN A 730 -10.70 -12.36 -0.79
N ILE A 731 -10.07 -13.47 -1.19
CA ILE A 731 -10.51 -14.28 -2.33
C ILE A 731 -11.24 -15.51 -1.78
N TRP A 732 -12.48 -15.70 -2.24
CA TRP A 732 -13.37 -16.78 -1.85
C TRP A 732 -13.56 -17.77 -3.00
N ILE A 733 -14.08 -18.95 -2.69
CA ILE A 733 -14.51 -19.94 -3.68
C ILE A 733 -15.94 -20.42 -3.39
N HIS A 734 -16.69 -20.68 -4.45
CA HIS A 734 -17.93 -21.45 -4.45
C HIS A 734 -17.71 -22.72 -5.29
N ASN A 735 -17.83 -23.90 -4.68
CA ASN A 735 -17.79 -25.17 -5.40
C ASN A 735 -19.21 -25.49 -5.92
N THR A 736 -19.38 -25.56 -7.23
CA THR A 736 -20.71 -25.75 -7.84
C THR A 736 -21.23 -27.19 -7.74
N LEU A 737 -20.38 -28.15 -7.33
CA LEU A 737 -20.74 -29.57 -7.15
C LEU A 737 -21.38 -29.86 -5.79
N ASP A 738 -20.91 -29.21 -4.72
CA ASP A 738 -21.44 -29.39 -3.36
C ASP A 738 -22.20 -28.15 -2.83
N GLY A 739 -22.12 -27.01 -3.52
CA GLY A 739 -22.75 -25.74 -3.16
C GLY A 739 -22.02 -24.95 -2.07
N THR A 740 -20.89 -25.45 -1.56
CA THR A 740 -20.16 -24.87 -0.43
C THR A 740 -19.39 -23.64 -0.86
N THR A 741 -19.50 -22.59 -0.05
CA THR A 741 -18.87 -21.28 -0.31
C THR A 741 -18.01 -20.87 0.88
N ARG A 742 -16.73 -20.58 0.67
CA ARG A 742 -15.77 -20.33 1.75
C ARG A 742 -14.60 -19.45 1.33
N ALA A 743 -13.90 -18.88 2.31
CA ALA A 743 -12.63 -18.21 2.10
C ALA A 743 -11.58 -19.19 1.51
N PHE A 744 -10.76 -18.67 0.59
CA PHE A 744 -9.66 -19.40 -0.05
C PHE A 744 -8.30 -18.76 0.20
N SER A 745 -8.21 -17.42 0.15
CA SER A 745 -6.99 -16.65 0.45
C SER A 745 -7.33 -15.28 1.03
N GLY A 746 -6.46 -14.75 1.90
CA GLY A 746 -6.69 -13.53 2.65
C GLY A 746 -7.07 -13.80 4.11
N ASP A 747 -6.37 -13.15 5.03
CA ASP A 747 -6.65 -13.20 6.48
C ASP A 747 -7.78 -12.26 6.94
N GLY A 748 -8.27 -11.39 6.04
CA GLY A 748 -9.36 -10.44 6.30
C GLY A 748 -8.91 -9.04 6.71
N TYR A 749 -7.60 -8.79 6.87
CA TYR A 749 -7.09 -7.44 7.08
C TYR A 749 -6.94 -6.70 5.74
N GLU A 750 -7.21 -5.39 5.73
CA GLU A 750 -7.00 -4.53 4.56
C GLU A 750 -5.51 -4.13 4.45
N ARG A 751 -4.73 -4.87 3.65
CA ARG A 751 -3.27 -4.74 3.53
C ARG A 751 -2.72 -5.19 2.19
N ASN A 752 -1.60 -4.61 1.77
CA ASN A 752 -0.78 -5.10 0.65
C ASN A 752 0.20 -6.23 1.09
N LEU A 753 -0.27 -7.21 1.87
CA LEU A 753 0.61 -8.25 2.43
C LEU A 753 0.65 -9.50 1.54
N ASN A 754 1.81 -9.76 0.94
CA ASN A 754 2.07 -10.95 0.14
C ASN A 754 2.68 -12.07 1.01
N GLY A 755 2.37 -13.33 0.69
CA GLY A 755 2.81 -14.48 1.49
C GLY A 755 2.61 -15.83 0.82
N ALA A 756 3.35 -16.85 1.28
CA ALA A 756 3.44 -18.16 0.63
C ALA A 756 2.16 -19.03 0.73
N SER A 757 1.21 -18.64 1.59
CA SER A 757 -0.04 -19.37 1.86
C SER A 757 -1.24 -18.44 2.01
N SER A 758 -2.44 -19.01 1.96
CA SER A 758 -3.73 -18.32 2.15
C SER A 758 -3.79 -17.44 3.42
N GLY A 759 -3.32 -17.96 4.55
CA GLY A 759 -3.32 -17.26 5.85
C GLY A 759 -2.07 -16.42 6.14
N SER A 760 -1.14 -16.29 5.18
CA SER A 760 -0.03 -15.32 5.25
C SER A 760 -0.17 -14.21 4.20
N THR A 761 -1.32 -14.17 3.53
CA THR A 761 -1.71 -13.16 2.56
C THR A 761 -2.82 -12.30 3.17
N SER A 762 -2.78 -11.00 2.90
CA SER A 762 -3.90 -10.07 3.06
C SER A 762 -4.12 -9.35 1.73
N PHE A 763 -5.35 -8.91 1.44
CA PHE A 763 -5.67 -8.09 0.26
C PHE A 763 -6.16 -6.71 0.70
N ALA A 764 -6.40 -5.80 -0.24
CA ALA A 764 -6.96 -4.49 0.00
C ALA A 764 -8.03 -4.21 -1.07
N GLN A 765 -9.25 -4.65 -0.75
CA GLN A 765 -10.44 -4.54 -1.61
C GLN A 765 -10.22 -5.12 -3.02
N PRO A 766 -10.04 -6.45 -3.16
CA PRO A 766 -9.86 -7.08 -4.46
C PRO A 766 -11.13 -6.90 -5.31
N SER A 767 -10.97 -6.32 -6.50
CA SER A 767 -12.10 -5.94 -7.38
C SER A 767 -12.00 -6.48 -8.81
N GLY A 768 -10.90 -7.14 -9.17
CA GLY A 768 -10.74 -7.84 -10.44
C GLY A 768 -10.12 -9.22 -10.25
N ILE A 769 -10.60 -10.23 -10.99
CA ILE A 769 -10.00 -11.57 -10.95
C ILE A 769 -9.99 -12.25 -12.33
N SER A 770 -8.86 -12.87 -12.71
CA SER A 770 -8.73 -13.64 -13.96
C SER A 770 -7.81 -14.84 -13.78
N LEU A 771 -8.18 -16.00 -14.32
CA LEU A 771 -7.37 -17.22 -14.27
C LEU A 771 -6.25 -17.22 -15.31
N SER A 772 -5.11 -17.85 -14.99
CA SER A 772 -4.09 -18.18 -15.98
C SER A 772 -4.56 -19.30 -16.92
N PRO A 773 -4.13 -19.34 -18.20
CA PRO A 773 -4.54 -20.40 -19.14
C PRO A 773 -4.18 -21.83 -18.71
N ASP A 774 -3.18 -21.98 -17.83
CA ASP A 774 -2.75 -23.28 -17.29
C ASP A 774 -3.39 -23.65 -15.94
N LEU A 775 -4.31 -22.81 -15.45
CA LEU A 775 -5.09 -22.97 -14.22
C LEU A 775 -4.23 -23.20 -12.95
N LYS A 776 -3.00 -22.66 -12.93
CA LYS A 776 -2.13 -22.69 -11.74
C LYS A 776 -2.18 -21.40 -10.93
N GLN A 777 -2.50 -20.28 -11.56
CA GLN A 777 -2.53 -18.95 -10.94
C GLN A 777 -3.85 -18.24 -11.24
N ALA A 778 -4.28 -17.36 -10.33
CA ALA A 778 -5.20 -16.27 -10.63
C ALA A 778 -4.46 -14.94 -10.52
N TYR A 779 -4.89 -13.95 -11.27
CA TYR A 779 -4.42 -12.57 -11.21
C TYR A 779 -5.50 -11.72 -10.58
N ILE A 780 -5.12 -10.94 -9.57
CA ILE A 780 -6.00 -10.11 -8.75
C ILE A 780 -5.68 -8.64 -9.02
N ALA A 781 -6.69 -7.85 -9.31
CA ALA A 781 -6.62 -6.40 -9.22
C ALA A 781 -7.03 -6.00 -7.79
N ASP A 782 -6.05 -5.53 -7.02
CA ASP A 782 -6.13 -5.25 -5.58
C ASP A 782 -6.23 -3.72 -5.40
N SER A 783 -7.46 -3.23 -5.34
CA SER A 783 -7.80 -1.85 -5.72
C SER A 783 -7.28 -0.81 -4.73
N GLU A 784 -7.48 -1.03 -3.43
CA GLU A 784 -7.11 -0.08 -2.38
C GLU A 784 -5.61 -0.09 -2.08
N SER A 785 -4.89 -1.17 -2.45
CA SER A 785 -3.41 -1.21 -2.46
C SER A 785 -2.81 -0.67 -3.78
N SER A 786 -3.65 -0.43 -4.80
CA SER A 786 -3.24 -0.05 -6.16
C SER A 786 -2.17 -0.98 -6.73
N SER A 787 -2.42 -2.29 -6.63
CA SER A 787 -1.50 -3.34 -7.07
C SER A 787 -2.18 -4.44 -7.88
N ILE A 788 -1.37 -5.14 -8.68
CA ILE A 788 -1.74 -6.38 -9.37
C ILE A 788 -0.92 -7.51 -8.77
N ARG A 789 -1.58 -8.62 -8.45
CA ARG A 789 -1.00 -9.71 -7.67
C ARG A 789 -1.33 -11.05 -8.31
N SER A 790 -0.42 -12.02 -8.25
CA SER A 790 -0.72 -13.39 -8.64
C SER A 790 -0.91 -14.28 -7.42
N LEU A 791 -1.97 -15.07 -7.43
CA LEU A 791 -2.39 -16.03 -6.41
C LEU A 791 -2.11 -17.46 -6.92
N ASP A 792 -1.30 -18.26 -6.21
CA ASP A 792 -1.10 -19.70 -6.48
C ASP A 792 -2.37 -20.46 -6.07
N LEU A 793 -3.02 -21.13 -7.02
CA LEU A 793 -4.31 -21.80 -6.82
C LEU A 793 -4.22 -23.11 -6.02
N ARG A 794 -3.01 -23.59 -5.71
CA ARG A 794 -2.75 -24.77 -4.89
C ARG A 794 -2.39 -24.40 -3.46
N THR A 795 -1.64 -23.32 -3.21
CA THR A 795 -1.26 -22.89 -1.84
C THR A 795 -2.15 -21.79 -1.26
N GLY A 796 -2.89 -21.07 -2.12
CA GLY A 796 -3.59 -19.84 -1.77
C GLY A 796 -2.64 -18.68 -1.45
N GLY A 797 -1.32 -18.83 -1.66
CA GLY A 797 -0.33 -17.77 -1.44
C GLY A 797 -0.31 -16.75 -2.57
N SER A 798 0.09 -15.52 -2.27
CA SER A 798 0.16 -14.40 -3.21
C SER A 798 1.58 -13.84 -3.34
N ARG A 799 1.88 -13.28 -4.53
CA ARG A 799 3.04 -12.43 -4.79
C ARG A 799 2.63 -11.20 -5.60
N LEU A 800 3.39 -10.13 -5.44
CA LEU A 800 3.24 -8.89 -6.22
C LEU A 800 3.65 -9.12 -7.68
N LEU A 801 2.91 -8.52 -8.63
CA LEU A 801 3.28 -8.40 -10.04
C LEU A 801 3.57 -6.96 -10.45
N ALA A 802 2.73 -6.02 -10.02
CA ALA A 802 2.85 -4.60 -10.34
C ALA A 802 2.22 -3.73 -9.25
N GLY A 803 2.67 -2.48 -9.10
CA GLY A 803 2.03 -1.50 -8.22
C GLY A 803 2.33 -1.70 -6.73
N GLY A 804 1.63 -0.93 -5.89
CA GLY A 804 1.67 -1.01 -4.43
C GLY A 804 3.03 -0.79 -3.76
N ASP A 805 3.02 -0.80 -2.42
CA ASP A 805 4.22 -0.74 -1.58
C ASP A 805 4.73 -2.15 -1.25
N PRO A 806 5.94 -2.55 -1.70
CA PRO A 806 6.50 -3.88 -1.44
C PRO A 806 7.18 -3.99 -0.06
N LEU A 807 7.38 -2.88 0.65
CA LEU A 807 8.10 -2.81 1.94
C LEU A 807 7.12 -2.71 3.12
N PHE A 808 6.11 -1.85 3.00
CA PHE A 808 5.16 -1.56 4.07
C PHE A 808 3.76 -2.06 3.70
N SER A 809 3.37 -3.24 4.19
CA SER A 809 2.07 -3.85 3.87
C SER A 809 0.85 -3.03 4.34
N ASP A 810 1.02 -2.17 5.34
CA ASP A 810 -0.02 -1.23 5.81
C ASP A 810 -0.08 0.07 4.95
N ASN A 811 0.87 0.30 4.03
CA ASN A 811 0.86 1.48 3.15
C ASN A 811 -0.06 1.27 1.93
N LEU A 812 -1.32 1.69 2.08
CA LEU A 812 -2.33 1.69 1.02
C LEU A 812 -2.37 2.98 0.19
N PHE A 813 -1.29 3.78 0.20
CA PHE A 813 -1.24 5.12 -0.42
C PHE A 813 -0.12 5.29 -1.47
N LYS A 814 0.57 4.20 -1.85
CA LYS A 814 1.51 4.20 -2.96
C LYS A 814 0.79 3.98 -4.30
N PHE A 815 0.23 5.07 -4.81
CA PHE A 815 -0.49 5.14 -6.08
C PHE A 815 -0.03 6.33 -6.94
N GLY A 816 -0.30 6.26 -8.24
CA GLY A 816 0.09 7.25 -9.24
C GLY A 816 -0.14 6.72 -10.65
N ASP A 817 0.50 7.32 -11.65
CA ASP A 817 0.41 6.94 -13.06
C ASP A 817 1.82 6.82 -13.65
N HIS A 818 2.38 5.60 -13.64
CA HIS A 818 3.76 5.37 -14.09
C HIS A 818 3.97 3.93 -14.60
N ASP A 819 4.43 3.80 -15.85
CA ASP A 819 4.86 2.53 -16.43
C ASP A 819 6.24 2.12 -15.88
N GLY A 820 6.45 0.84 -15.59
CA GLY A 820 7.71 0.34 -15.02
C GLY A 820 7.72 -1.18 -14.85
N VAL A 821 8.63 -1.69 -14.03
CA VAL A 821 8.69 -3.14 -13.70
C VAL A 821 8.37 -3.36 -12.22
N GLY A 822 7.47 -4.31 -11.93
CA GLY A 822 7.14 -4.67 -10.55
C GLY A 822 6.60 -3.49 -9.74
N SER A 823 7.24 -3.21 -8.60
CA SER A 823 6.88 -2.13 -7.68
C SER A 823 7.28 -0.73 -8.16
N GLU A 824 7.91 -0.58 -9.33
CA GLU A 824 8.12 0.72 -10.00
C GLU A 824 6.88 1.21 -10.74
N VAL A 825 5.98 0.29 -11.10
CA VAL A 825 4.67 0.63 -11.68
C VAL A 825 3.87 1.39 -10.64
N LEU A 826 3.20 2.46 -11.04
CA LEU A 826 2.18 3.13 -10.24
C LEU A 826 0.85 3.07 -10.96
N LEU A 827 -0.14 2.49 -10.28
CA LEU A 827 -1.54 2.39 -10.69
C LEU A 827 -2.41 3.24 -9.77
N GLN A 828 -3.68 3.42 -10.11
CA GLN A 828 -4.66 4.12 -9.29
C GLN A 828 -6.02 3.41 -9.36
N HIS A 829 -6.38 2.72 -8.27
CA HIS A 829 -7.62 1.95 -8.11
C HIS A 829 -7.94 1.03 -9.32
N PRO A 830 -7.06 0.07 -9.65
CA PRO A 830 -7.29 -0.85 -10.77
C PRO A 830 -8.46 -1.80 -10.45
N LEU A 831 -9.54 -1.73 -11.22
CA LEU A 831 -10.76 -2.53 -11.00
C LEU A 831 -10.84 -3.77 -11.90
N GLY A 832 -9.98 -3.89 -12.91
CA GLY A 832 -10.04 -4.98 -13.88
C GLY A 832 -8.67 -5.57 -14.20
N VAL A 833 -8.63 -6.89 -14.32
CA VAL A 833 -7.48 -7.66 -14.81
C VAL A 833 -7.99 -8.79 -15.70
N PHE A 834 -7.33 -9.03 -16.82
CA PHE A 834 -7.67 -10.10 -17.76
C PHE A 834 -6.39 -10.76 -18.28
N CYS A 835 -6.29 -12.08 -18.19
CA CYS A 835 -5.21 -12.86 -18.78
C CYS A 835 -5.67 -13.52 -20.10
N GLY A 836 -5.00 -13.18 -21.20
CA GLY A 836 -5.26 -13.79 -22.50
C GLY A 836 -4.71 -15.22 -22.61
N GLN A 837 -5.20 -15.97 -23.60
CA GLN A 837 -4.75 -17.34 -23.92
C GLN A 837 -3.22 -17.48 -24.15
N ASN A 838 -2.54 -16.38 -24.48
CA ASN A 838 -1.09 -16.30 -24.65
C ASN A 838 -0.32 -15.96 -23.36
N GLY A 839 -1.00 -15.84 -22.21
CA GLY A 839 -0.43 -15.41 -20.93
C GLY A 839 -0.31 -13.90 -20.76
N GLN A 840 -0.63 -13.09 -21.78
CA GLN A 840 -0.56 -11.64 -21.71
C GLN A 840 -1.61 -11.11 -20.72
N ILE A 841 -1.18 -10.26 -19.78
CA ILE A 841 -2.09 -9.62 -18.82
C ILE A 841 -2.44 -8.21 -19.31
N TYR A 842 -3.73 -7.88 -19.21
CA TYR A 842 -4.32 -6.57 -19.48
C TYR A 842 -5.00 -6.05 -18.22
N LEU A 843 -4.89 -4.74 -17.97
CA LEU A 843 -5.32 -4.08 -16.75
C LEU A 843 -6.26 -2.92 -17.09
N ALA A 844 -7.33 -2.75 -16.32
CA ALA A 844 -8.14 -1.54 -16.31
C ALA A 844 -7.71 -0.69 -15.11
N ASP A 845 -6.88 0.31 -15.36
CA ASP A 845 -6.32 1.22 -14.37
C ASP A 845 -7.25 2.43 -14.21
N SER A 846 -8.29 2.21 -13.41
CA SER A 846 -9.57 2.92 -13.52
C SER A 846 -9.47 4.42 -13.25
N TYR A 847 -8.71 4.82 -12.23
CA TYR A 847 -8.61 6.22 -11.80
C TYR A 847 -7.51 6.98 -12.55
N ASN A 848 -6.62 6.28 -13.25
CA ASN A 848 -5.76 6.88 -14.28
C ASN A 848 -6.44 6.94 -15.66
N HIS A 849 -7.65 6.36 -15.79
CA HIS A 849 -8.45 6.30 -17.01
C HIS A 849 -7.76 5.58 -18.18
N LYS A 850 -6.95 4.55 -17.88
CA LYS A 850 -6.14 3.82 -18.86
C LYS A 850 -6.44 2.33 -18.89
N CYS A 851 -6.20 1.74 -20.05
CA CYS A 851 -5.96 0.31 -20.18
C CYS A 851 -4.45 0.10 -20.35
N ALA A 852 -3.85 -0.74 -19.51
CA ALA A 852 -2.43 -1.10 -19.59
C ALA A 852 -2.27 -2.59 -19.93
N ASN A 853 -1.08 -2.99 -20.39
CA ASN A 853 -0.72 -4.39 -20.56
C ASN A 853 0.74 -4.64 -20.15
N GLY A 854 1.03 -5.85 -19.66
CA GLY A 854 2.38 -6.21 -19.24
C GLY A 854 2.67 -7.70 -19.40
N ALA A 855 3.92 -8.02 -19.73
CA ALA A 855 4.45 -9.38 -19.67
C ALA A 855 5.04 -9.58 -18.26
N PHE A 856 4.55 -10.57 -17.52
CA PHE A 856 4.79 -10.77 -16.07
C PHE A 856 5.21 -12.20 -15.73
#